data_AF-A0A1G4BHC9-F1
#
_entry.id   AF-A0A1G4BHC9-F1
#
_cell.length_a   1.000
_cell.length_b   1.000
_cell.length_c   1.000
_cell.angle_alpha   90.00
_cell.angle_beta   90.00
_cell.angle_gamma   90.00
#
_symmetry.space_group_name_H-M   'P 1'
#
loop_
_entity.id
_entity.type
_entity.pdbx_description
1 polymer ?
#
loop_
_entity_poly.entity_id
_entity_poly.type
_entity_poly.pdbx_seq_one_letter_code
_entity_poly.pdbx_strand_id
1 'polypeptide(L)'
;MGSADVDIITELTQWYEERYSEKTDNDIRLAYLLSPEWEALVYPRLAAYDDLEKRRQAEGAPRQEWQDAVDQDRRSFSHHQNMYFKPIEPRLWPICPLWVHLARYKGRPDFDAHQRLHGWASLLDDWEEIQRLVRDESEFCNTLSPAQRRSFDLLQSWWKAAYCDDDLLNATIAHLQSRRPFWTINNPSADENLCLVASRVKTDTSLYHSHLFRLFLLEFHPQSWEPFLCQVKLFMLQSARYRSSCIATIQKLSYPVLHPSRSLADGQVTYPIVVQNDAEHQTITSAQASINPYYLWDNKGQKTVAVKDLPECPPYVCISHTWGRWRTRTDTTVPGVPWLVPENTRYDVRDLPGQLKELGYRFIWFDLFCIPQDRSERAALEIASQASIFKGSSNCIAWINDVDSWHGVLAALDWMSLRSQSLTSTRDTNAIKERMAEVTQAAKVPMELLKRKPRDETENLADLADDVTAGEPTFWMSSLWTLQECILCPEIQLYSRTWARLEDRGGSAISLRTLMVFLRDTLLHNRLEEPIAAPFSDPVKHDSEVANDPGRKLYLNVSNWKFPRAVRDLYYLCMMTRLDNALTSGSPTTILTNANLRQCTSSRAPAIMSAVGVTDWYLEGMQASKSGKATSPQPLVFETYPLAFLREASRKFGAMFYESIANNLSRKSTTQELRRVLLRNERGGTMLPISRSKGWFSNISGSYEHTYIDRRDHEAVADWMVNEDGSVSMPSAGIAMTSDDEPGTRKLSGTINCVLAQTDAEGKLEMYTSVVKDMLSTLKDLSYSSRRIYAVALYQDMSFLHGVLLEKVPLSIFGKHYLNKIGSFVLTDMSLPPTSKVDWKVL
;
A
#
# COMPACT_ATOMS: atom_id res chain seq x y z
N MET A 1 -65.69 27.05 -17.39
CA MET A 1 -64.33 26.50 -17.25
C MET A 1 -63.71 27.22 -16.06
N GLY A 2 -63.54 26.55 -14.93
CA GLY A 2 -63.03 27.16 -13.70
C GLY A 2 -63.67 26.51 -12.49
N SER A 3 -62.97 25.55 -11.88
CA SER A 3 -63.18 25.03 -10.52
C SER A 3 -62.30 23.81 -10.18
N ALA A 4 -61.66 23.13 -11.16
CA ALA A 4 -60.89 21.91 -10.88
C ALA A 4 -59.40 22.18 -10.56
N ASP A 5 -58.74 23.14 -11.21
CA ASP A 5 -57.29 23.37 -11.09
C ASP A 5 -56.80 23.80 -9.69
N VAL A 6 -57.70 24.27 -8.82
CA VAL A 6 -57.36 24.73 -7.46
C VAL A 6 -57.20 23.56 -6.48
N ASP A 7 -57.77 22.40 -6.80
CA ASP A 7 -57.82 21.25 -5.88
C ASP A 7 -56.47 20.52 -5.82
N ILE A 8 -55.93 20.11 -6.98
CA ILE A 8 -54.69 19.33 -7.03
C ILE A 8 -53.44 20.09 -6.56
N ILE A 9 -53.38 21.40 -6.80
CA ILE A 9 -52.27 22.24 -6.33
C ILE A 9 -52.32 22.40 -4.81
N THR A 10 -53.52 22.49 -4.24
CA THR A 10 -53.72 22.53 -2.79
C THR A 10 -53.35 21.18 -2.15
N GLU A 11 -53.77 20.06 -2.73
CA GLU A 11 -53.38 18.71 -2.29
C GLU A 11 -51.86 18.50 -2.33
N LEU A 12 -51.19 18.90 -3.42
CA LEU A 12 -49.73 18.83 -3.57
C LEU A 12 -49.02 19.71 -2.53
N THR A 13 -49.52 20.92 -2.29
CA THR A 13 -48.94 21.85 -1.31
C THR A 13 -49.13 21.33 0.11
N GLN A 14 -50.31 20.78 0.43
CA GLN A 14 -50.58 20.14 1.71
C GLN A 14 -49.65 18.94 1.93
N TRP A 15 -49.48 18.07 0.94
CA TRP A 15 -48.52 16.96 1.02
C TRP A 15 -47.09 17.46 1.29
N TYR A 16 -46.68 18.53 0.63
CA TYR A 16 -45.36 19.14 0.84
C TYR A 16 -45.22 19.69 2.26
N GLU A 17 -46.21 20.45 2.75
CA GLU A 17 -46.21 20.98 4.12
C GLU A 17 -46.22 19.87 5.18
N GLU A 18 -47.01 18.80 4.99
CA GLU A 18 -47.04 17.63 5.87
C GLU A 18 -45.69 16.90 5.87
N ARG A 19 -45.04 16.77 4.70
CA ARG A 19 -43.72 16.15 4.59
C ARG A 19 -42.65 16.92 5.37
N TYR A 20 -42.67 18.25 5.37
CA TYR A 20 -41.60 19.09 5.93
C TYR A 20 -41.91 19.75 7.28
N SER A 21 -43.15 19.72 7.76
CA SER A 21 -43.57 20.31 9.06
C SER A 21 -43.18 19.48 10.28
N GLU A 22 -42.98 18.17 10.15
CA GLU A 22 -42.52 17.31 11.25
C GLU A 22 -40.99 17.39 11.41
N LYS A 23 -40.51 18.45 12.05
CA LYS A 23 -39.07 18.69 12.27
C LYS A 23 -38.38 17.51 12.97
N THR A 24 -39.06 16.86 13.92
CA THR A 24 -38.56 15.69 14.67
C THR A 24 -38.52 14.43 13.80
N ASP A 25 -39.42 14.30 12.83
CA ASP A 25 -39.50 13.15 11.92
C ASP A 25 -38.45 13.28 10.81
N ASN A 26 -38.09 14.49 10.38
CA ASN A 26 -36.97 14.72 9.46
C ASN A 26 -35.60 14.40 10.06
N ASP A 27 -35.38 14.71 11.34
CA ASP A 27 -34.15 14.37 12.06
C ASP A 27 -34.02 12.85 12.27
N ILE A 28 -35.14 12.16 12.54
CA ILE A 28 -35.23 10.69 12.59
C ILE A 28 -35.03 10.09 11.17
N ARG A 29 -35.66 10.64 10.13
CA ARG A 29 -35.51 10.18 8.73
C ARG A 29 -34.05 10.24 8.23
N LEU A 30 -33.25 11.19 8.69
CA LEU A 30 -31.82 11.27 8.37
C LEU A 30 -31.00 10.22 9.14
N ALA A 31 -31.34 9.93 10.39
CA ALA A 31 -30.67 8.92 11.22
C ALA A 31 -30.98 7.47 10.78
N TYR A 32 -32.12 7.25 10.12
CA TYR A 32 -32.61 5.94 9.67
C TYR A 32 -32.61 5.76 8.15
N LEU A 33 -31.97 6.65 7.39
CA LEU A 33 -32.06 6.69 5.93
C LEU A 33 -31.96 5.29 5.30
N LEU A 34 -32.99 4.84 4.58
CA LEU A 34 -33.07 3.55 3.87
C LEU A 34 -32.90 2.29 4.75
N SER A 35 -33.15 2.38 6.06
CA SER A 35 -33.49 1.19 6.88
C SER A 35 -34.87 0.63 6.50
N PRO A 36 -35.21 -0.62 6.87
CA PRO A 36 -36.56 -1.16 6.66
C PRO A 36 -37.66 -0.26 7.23
N GLU A 37 -37.40 0.37 8.38
CA GLU A 37 -38.31 1.32 9.03
C GLU A 37 -38.47 2.61 8.22
N TRP A 38 -37.39 3.12 7.62
CA TRP A 38 -37.43 4.28 6.73
C TRP A 38 -38.13 3.97 5.41
N GLU A 39 -37.88 2.79 4.82
CA GLU A 39 -38.55 2.35 3.59
C GLU A 39 -40.06 2.25 3.81
N ALA A 40 -40.48 1.63 4.93
CA ALA A 40 -41.88 1.53 5.31
C ALA A 40 -42.56 2.90 5.51
N LEU A 41 -41.80 3.92 5.93
CA LEU A 41 -42.32 5.28 6.13
C LEU A 41 -42.31 6.14 4.86
N VAL A 42 -41.23 6.08 4.07
CA VAL A 42 -40.97 7.02 2.98
C VAL A 42 -41.54 6.54 1.65
N TYR A 43 -41.51 5.24 1.35
CA TYR A 43 -42.03 4.71 0.08
C TYR A 43 -43.53 4.97 -0.11
N PRO A 44 -44.42 4.77 0.90
CA PRO A 44 -45.82 5.13 0.75
C PRO A 44 -46.04 6.62 0.49
N ARG A 45 -45.27 7.49 1.14
CA ARG A 45 -45.34 8.95 0.96
C ARG A 45 -44.88 9.38 -0.44
N LEU A 46 -43.83 8.75 -0.98
CA LEU A 46 -43.38 8.99 -2.35
C LEU A 46 -44.36 8.44 -3.39
N ALA A 47 -44.97 7.28 -3.14
CA ALA A 47 -46.02 6.73 -3.99
C ALA A 47 -47.25 7.67 -4.04
N ALA A 48 -47.63 8.24 -2.90
CA ALA A 48 -48.69 9.25 -2.84
C ALA A 48 -48.34 10.51 -3.66
N TYR A 49 -47.08 10.98 -3.60
CA TYR A 49 -46.60 12.07 -4.46
C TYR A 49 -46.65 11.70 -5.94
N ASP A 50 -46.25 10.49 -6.32
CA ASP A 50 -46.30 10.03 -7.72
C ASP A 50 -47.73 10.00 -8.27
N ASP A 51 -48.70 9.64 -7.44
CA ASP A 51 -50.11 9.65 -7.82
C ASP A 51 -50.67 11.09 -7.94
N LEU A 52 -50.27 12.00 -7.04
CA LEU A 52 -50.60 13.43 -7.15
C LEU A 52 -49.96 14.08 -8.38
N GLU A 53 -48.71 13.73 -8.70
CA GLU A 53 -48.00 14.27 -9.87
C GLU A 53 -48.59 13.75 -11.19
N LYS A 54 -49.00 12.47 -11.25
CA LYS A 54 -49.75 11.92 -12.40
C LYS A 54 -51.08 12.64 -12.59
N ARG A 55 -51.82 12.90 -11.51
CA ARG A 55 -53.09 13.66 -11.56
C ARG A 55 -52.86 15.09 -12.04
N ARG A 56 -51.86 15.80 -11.49
CA ARG A 56 -51.47 17.15 -11.95
C ARG A 56 -51.17 17.18 -13.45
N GLN A 57 -50.44 16.19 -13.97
CA GLN A 57 -50.17 16.06 -15.40
C GLN A 57 -51.43 15.84 -16.24
N ALA A 58 -52.34 15.00 -15.77
CA ALA A 58 -53.61 14.72 -16.46
C ALA A 58 -54.56 15.94 -16.47
N GLU A 59 -54.53 16.74 -15.40
CA GLU A 59 -55.36 17.94 -15.24
C GLU A 59 -54.73 19.18 -15.91
N GLY A 60 -53.46 19.13 -16.33
CA GLY A 60 -52.77 20.26 -16.97
C GLY A 60 -52.37 21.38 -16.01
N ALA A 61 -52.40 21.13 -14.69
CA ALA A 61 -52.10 22.11 -13.66
C ALA A 61 -50.60 22.49 -13.65
N PRO A 62 -50.23 23.74 -13.29
CA PRO A 62 -48.85 24.20 -13.33
C PRO A 62 -47.97 23.50 -12.28
N ARG A 63 -46.75 23.16 -12.68
CA ARG A 63 -45.73 22.57 -11.78
C ARG A 63 -45.21 23.64 -10.79
N GLN A 64 -45.05 23.26 -9.54
CA GLN A 64 -44.52 24.12 -8.47
C GLN A 64 -43.00 23.99 -8.35
N GLU A 65 -42.31 25.06 -7.92
CA GLU A 65 -40.84 25.09 -7.82
C GLU A 65 -40.27 24.01 -6.87
N TRP A 66 -40.96 23.72 -5.76
CA TRP A 66 -40.51 22.72 -4.80
C TRP A 66 -40.59 21.28 -5.32
N GLN A 67 -41.38 21.01 -6.37
CA GLN A 67 -41.48 19.68 -6.96
C GLN A 67 -40.16 19.24 -7.60
N ASP A 68 -39.39 20.20 -8.13
CA ASP A 68 -38.05 19.92 -8.66
C ASP A 68 -37.06 19.56 -7.54
N ALA A 69 -37.19 20.18 -6.37
CA ALA A 69 -36.43 19.82 -5.18
C ALA A 69 -36.81 18.41 -4.68
N VAL A 70 -38.09 18.07 -4.64
CA VAL A 70 -38.56 16.71 -4.28
C VAL A 70 -38.03 15.66 -5.27
N ASP A 71 -38.05 15.94 -6.57
CA ASP A 71 -37.50 15.03 -7.58
C ASP A 71 -35.96 14.95 -7.51
N GLN A 72 -35.28 16.04 -7.16
CA GLN A 72 -33.85 16.04 -6.88
C GLN A 72 -33.51 15.22 -5.64
N ASP A 73 -34.28 15.37 -4.56
CA ASP A 73 -34.15 14.57 -3.34
C ASP A 73 -34.37 13.10 -3.64
N ARG A 74 -35.41 12.75 -4.40
CA ARG A 74 -35.69 11.36 -4.83
C ARG A 74 -34.54 10.79 -5.66
N ARG A 75 -34.06 11.51 -6.67
CA ARG A 75 -32.89 11.10 -7.47
C ARG A 75 -31.66 10.92 -6.60
N SER A 76 -31.46 11.81 -5.62
CA SER A 76 -30.39 11.72 -4.65
C SER A 76 -30.56 10.48 -3.80
N PHE A 77 -31.73 10.18 -3.24
CA PHE A 77 -31.98 8.97 -2.45
C PHE A 77 -31.74 7.70 -3.25
N SER A 78 -32.28 7.60 -4.47
CA SER A 78 -32.04 6.42 -5.34
C SER A 78 -30.57 6.29 -5.73
N HIS A 79 -29.88 7.41 -6.01
CA HIS A 79 -28.44 7.40 -6.26
C HIS A 79 -27.67 6.93 -5.03
N HIS A 80 -28.00 7.46 -3.85
CA HIS A 80 -27.40 7.05 -2.59
C HIS A 80 -27.65 5.57 -2.34
N GLN A 81 -28.89 5.07 -2.46
CA GLN A 81 -29.26 3.66 -2.32
C GLN A 81 -28.41 2.76 -3.23
N ASN A 82 -28.31 3.09 -4.52
CA ASN A 82 -27.53 2.30 -5.46
C ASN A 82 -26.00 2.34 -5.21
N MET A 83 -25.49 3.46 -4.70
CA MET A 83 -24.07 3.68 -4.42
C MET A 83 -23.62 3.10 -3.07
N TYR A 84 -24.36 3.39 -2.01
CA TYR A 84 -23.93 3.19 -0.63
C TYR A 84 -24.62 2.01 0.06
N PHE A 85 -25.74 1.50 -0.48
CA PHE A 85 -26.65 0.59 0.22
C PHE A 85 -26.60 -0.80 -0.40
N LYS A 86 -25.39 -1.39 -0.43
CA LYS A 86 -25.18 -2.79 -0.84
C LYS A 86 -24.81 -3.61 0.40
N PRO A 87 -25.37 -4.82 0.58
CA PRO A 87 -24.90 -5.74 1.59
C PRO A 87 -23.39 -5.97 1.42
N ILE A 88 -22.67 -5.98 2.53
CA ILE A 88 -21.27 -6.38 2.50
C ILE A 88 -21.20 -7.86 2.14
N GLU A 89 -20.45 -8.15 1.08
CA GLU A 89 -20.15 -9.53 0.72
C GLU A 89 -19.33 -10.20 1.83
N PRO A 90 -19.61 -11.47 2.19
CA PRO A 90 -18.98 -12.10 3.33
C PRO A 90 -17.44 -12.11 3.34
N ARG A 91 -16.83 -12.09 2.16
CA ARG A 91 -15.37 -12.01 2.00
C ARG A 91 -14.75 -10.68 2.49
N LEU A 92 -15.54 -9.62 2.63
CA LEU A 92 -15.09 -8.31 3.09
C LEU A 92 -15.27 -8.13 4.62
N TRP A 93 -15.89 -9.07 5.33
CA TRP A 93 -16.01 -9.03 6.80
C TRP A 93 -14.66 -8.92 7.52
N PRO A 94 -13.57 -9.58 7.08
CA PRO A 94 -12.27 -9.46 7.74
C PRO A 94 -11.74 -8.02 7.78
N ILE A 95 -12.15 -7.14 6.87
CA ILE A 95 -11.68 -5.76 6.83
C ILE A 95 -12.67 -4.76 7.43
N CYS A 96 -13.82 -5.22 7.94
CA CYS A 96 -14.82 -4.38 8.60
C CYS A 96 -14.34 -3.82 9.96
N PRO A 97 -15.06 -2.82 10.52
CA PRO A 97 -14.80 -2.28 11.85
C PRO A 97 -14.85 -3.33 12.96
N LEU A 98 -14.15 -3.06 14.05
CA LEU A 98 -14.13 -3.89 15.26
C LEU A 98 -15.53 -4.06 15.88
N TRP A 99 -16.35 -3.01 15.93
CA TRP A 99 -17.71 -3.12 16.49
C TRP A 99 -18.60 -4.09 15.70
N VAL A 100 -18.46 -4.13 14.36
CA VAL A 100 -19.21 -5.07 13.50
C VAL A 100 -18.82 -6.51 13.81
N HIS A 101 -17.52 -6.76 14.01
CA HIS A 101 -17.03 -8.08 14.41
C HIS A 101 -17.57 -8.50 15.77
N LEU A 102 -17.55 -7.58 16.75
CA LEU A 102 -18.10 -7.82 18.09
C LEU A 102 -19.60 -8.18 18.03
N ALA A 103 -20.40 -7.40 17.29
CA ALA A 103 -21.83 -7.66 17.15
C ALA A 103 -22.11 -9.08 16.63
N ARG A 104 -21.39 -9.48 15.57
CA ARG A 104 -21.47 -10.83 14.99
C ARG A 104 -21.05 -11.93 15.95
N TYR A 105 -19.92 -11.74 16.62
CA TYR A 105 -19.42 -12.70 17.61
C TYR A 105 -20.44 -12.94 18.73
N LYS A 106 -21.17 -11.89 19.13
CA LYS A 106 -22.22 -11.96 20.15
C LYS A 106 -23.59 -12.40 19.63
N GLY A 107 -23.72 -12.69 18.34
CA GLY A 107 -25.01 -13.00 17.72
C GLY A 107 -26.02 -11.85 17.78
N ARG A 108 -25.56 -10.61 17.97
CA ARG A 108 -26.39 -9.42 17.82
C ARG A 108 -26.76 -9.26 16.34
N PRO A 109 -27.90 -8.64 16.00
CA PRO A 109 -28.13 -8.24 14.62
C PRO A 109 -26.92 -7.42 14.14
N ASP A 110 -26.53 -7.61 12.88
CA ASP A 110 -25.42 -6.83 12.27
C ASP A 110 -25.67 -5.31 12.42
N PHE A 111 -26.94 -4.91 12.64
CA PHE A 111 -27.38 -3.53 12.83
C PHE A 111 -28.51 -3.46 13.88
N ASP A 112 -28.27 -2.77 15.00
CA ASP A 112 -29.29 -2.47 16.03
C ASP A 112 -29.66 -0.98 15.97
N ALA A 113 -30.88 -0.71 15.48
CA ALA A 113 -31.49 0.62 15.38
C ALA A 113 -31.42 1.43 16.68
N HIS A 114 -31.54 0.78 17.84
CA HIS A 114 -31.55 1.44 19.14
C HIS A 114 -30.13 1.79 19.61
N GLN A 115 -29.13 0.96 19.31
CA GLN A 115 -27.72 1.30 19.60
C GLN A 115 -27.23 2.52 18.79
N ARG A 116 -27.86 2.84 17.64
CA ARG A 116 -27.51 3.99 16.78
C ARG A 116 -27.67 5.34 17.46
N LEU A 117 -28.77 5.50 18.20
CA LEU A 117 -29.09 6.77 18.86
C LEU A 117 -28.13 7.03 20.03
N HIS A 118 -27.57 5.97 20.60
CA HIS A 118 -26.62 6.00 21.70
C HIS A 118 -25.15 6.01 21.25
N GLY A 119 -24.83 6.49 20.03
CA GLY A 119 -23.53 6.31 19.36
C GLY A 119 -22.27 6.48 20.23
N TRP A 120 -22.27 7.40 21.21
CA TRP A 120 -21.16 7.56 22.17
C TRP A 120 -21.11 6.50 23.28
N ALA A 121 -22.26 6.10 23.83
CA ALA A 121 -22.33 5.03 24.82
C ALA A 121 -22.00 3.68 24.20
N SER A 122 -22.61 3.36 23.05
CA SER A 122 -22.35 2.12 22.32
C SER A 122 -20.86 1.97 21.98
N LEU A 123 -20.20 3.05 21.53
CA LEU A 123 -18.77 3.04 21.23
C LEU A 123 -17.89 2.71 22.45
N LEU A 124 -18.20 3.27 23.63
CA LEU A 124 -17.43 2.96 24.86
C LEU A 124 -17.72 1.55 25.36
N ASP A 125 -18.99 1.14 25.34
CA ASP A 125 -19.42 -0.20 25.75
C ASP A 125 -18.76 -1.28 24.89
N ASP A 126 -18.72 -1.07 23.56
CA ASP A 126 -18.09 -2.00 22.62
C ASP A 126 -16.57 -2.02 22.78
N TRP A 127 -15.93 -0.87 23.02
CA TRP A 127 -14.49 -0.83 23.33
C TRP A 127 -14.17 -1.60 24.62
N GLU A 128 -14.87 -1.33 25.72
CA GLU A 128 -14.71 -2.00 27.01
C GLU A 128 -14.93 -3.51 26.88
N GLU A 129 -15.94 -3.94 26.11
CA GLU A 129 -16.24 -5.35 25.88
C GLU A 129 -15.16 -6.04 25.02
N ILE A 130 -14.66 -5.42 23.95
CA ILE A 130 -13.54 -5.99 23.18
C ILE A 130 -12.29 -6.13 24.04
N GLN A 131 -11.96 -5.13 24.87
CA GLN A 131 -10.83 -5.22 25.79
C GLN A 131 -10.99 -6.40 26.76
N ARG A 132 -12.20 -6.64 27.27
CA ARG A 132 -12.52 -7.80 28.11
C ARG A 132 -12.34 -9.10 27.34
N LEU A 133 -12.93 -9.22 26.16
CA LEU A 133 -12.87 -10.42 25.32
C LEU A 133 -11.44 -10.77 24.89
N VAL A 134 -10.65 -9.79 24.46
CA VAL A 134 -9.25 -10.04 24.06
C VAL A 134 -8.40 -10.56 25.22
N ARG A 135 -8.66 -10.07 26.43
CA ARG A 135 -7.95 -10.49 27.65
C ARG A 135 -8.40 -11.87 28.14
N ASP A 136 -9.71 -12.12 28.13
CA ASP A 136 -10.31 -13.24 28.86
C ASP A 136 -10.69 -14.43 27.95
N GLU A 137 -10.84 -14.22 26.63
CA GLU A 137 -11.41 -15.21 25.68
C GLU A 137 -10.49 -15.41 24.45
N SER A 138 -9.68 -16.48 24.47
CA SER A 138 -8.77 -16.82 23.36
C SER A 138 -9.50 -17.17 22.06
N GLU A 139 -10.73 -17.68 22.14
CA GLU A 139 -11.57 -17.96 20.97
C GLU A 139 -11.91 -16.67 20.21
N PHE A 140 -12.36 -15.62 20.90
CA PHE A 140 -12.62 -14.32 20.28
C PHE A 140 -11.37 -13.80 19.55
N CYS A 141 -10.22 -13.85 20.22
CA CYS A 141 -8.94 -13.50 19.63
C CYS A 141 -8.71 -14.23 18.29
N ASN A 142 -8.91 -15.54 18.24
CA ASN A 142 -8.68 -16.35 17.04
C ASN A 142 -9.63 -16.01 15.89
N THR A 143 -10.76 -15.35 16.18
CA THR A 143 -11.71 -14.89 15.14
C THR A 143 -11.36 -13.53 14.53
N LEU A 144 -10.52 -12.71 15.17
CA LEU A 144 -10.12 -11.42 14.64
C LEU A 144 -9.23 -11.58 13.40
N SER A 145 -9.56 -10.85 12.34
CA SER A 145 -8.67 -10.77 11.18
C SER A 145 -7.34 -10.10 11.54
N PRO A 146 -6.29 -10.27 10.72
CA PRO A 146 -5.06 -9.50 10.87
C PRO A 146 -5.27 -7.97 10.92
N ALA A 147 -6.19 -7.43 10.12
CA ALA A 147 -6.45 -5.99 10.05
C ALA A 147 -7.14 -5.48 11.33
N GLN A 148 -8.12 -6.24 11.82
CA GLN A 148 -8.84 -5.93 13.05
C GLN A 148 -7.93 -6.03 14.27
N ARG A 149 -7.14 -7.11 14.36
CA ARG A 149 -6.16 -7.30 15.44
C ARG A 149 -5.15 -6.15 15.52
N ARG A 150 -4.57 -5.74 14.39
CA ARG A 150 -3.64 -4.60 14.37
C ARG A 150 -4.29 -3.29 14.81
N SER A 151 -5.52 -3.03 14.36
CA SER A 151 -6.26 -1.85 14.79
C SER A 151 -6.50 -1.85 16.30
N PHE A 152 -6.90 -3.00 16.84
CA PHE A 152 -7.05 -3.18 18.29
C PHE A 152 -5.73 -2.95 19.04
N ASP A 153 -4.64 -3.60 18.63
CA ASP A 153 -3.33 -3.47 19.30
C ASP A 153 -2.82 -2.02 19.30
N LEU A 154 -3.04 -1.32 18.19
CA LEU A 154 -2.70 0.09 18.01
C LEU A 154 -3.52 0.99 18.94
N LEU A 155 -4.84 0.82 18.94
CA LEU A 155 -5.76 1.57 19.81
C LEU A 155 -5.52 1.25 21.29
N GLN A 156 -5.20 0.00 21.62
CA GLN A 156 -4.91 -0.43 22.98
C GLN A 156 -3.63 0.22 23.52
N SER A 157 -2.62 0.39 22.67
CA SER A 157 -1.38 1.11 23.02
C SER A 157 -1.65 2.60 23.26
N TRP A 158 -2.46 3.21 22.40
CA TRP A 158 -2.90 4.61 22.55
C TRP A 158 -3.76 4.82 23.80
N TRP A 159 -4.69 3.90 24.09
CA TRP A 159 -5.57 3.90 25.27
C TRP A 159 -4.83 3.62 26.60
N LYS A 160 -3.57 3.18 26.54
CA LYS A 160 -2.67 3.09 27.69
C LYS A 160 -1.73 4.30 27.81
N ALA A 161 -1.87 5.30 26.92
CA ALA A 161 -0.95 6.42 26.78
C ALA A 161 0.53 5.99 26.64
N ALA A 162 0.78 4.86 25.96
CA ALA A 162 2.13 4.26 25.90
C ALA A 162 3.17 5.18 25.24
N TYR A 163 2.75 6.01 24.28
CA TYR A 163 3.62 6.90 23.51
C TYR A 163 3.07 8.32 23.39
N CYS A 164 2.26 8.76 24.36
CA CYS A 164 1.77 10.12 24.44
C CYS A 164 1.62 10.55 25.90
N ASP A 165 1.36 11.83 26.13
CA ASP A 165 1.10 12.34 27.47
C ASP A 165 -0.29 11.90 27.97
N ASP A 166 -0.37 11.56 29.25
CA ASP A 166 -1.61 11.09 29.89
C ASP A 166 -2.71 12.16 29.83
N ASP A 167 -2.34 13.45 29.80
CA ASP A 167 -3.29 14.57 29.73
C ASP A 167 -4.06 14.65 28.40
N LEU A 168 -3.53 14.08 27.31
CA LEU A 168 -4.22 13.97 26.02
C LEU A 168 -5.31 12.91 26.11
N LEU A 169 -4.95 11.71 26.59
CA LEU A 169 -5.89 10.61 26.71
C LEU A 169 -6.97 10.92 27.77
N ASN A 170 -6.60 11.50 28.92
CA ASN A 170 -7.55 11.87 29.96
C ASN A 170 -8.60 12.88 29.46
N ALA A 171 -8.20 13.84 28.62
CA ALA A 171 -9.13 14.79 28.00
C ALA A 171 -10.13 14.07 27.07
N THR A 172 -9.64 13.13 26.26
CA THR A 172 -10.47 12.29 25.39
C THR A 172 -11.44 11.41 26.18
N ILE A 173 -10.98 10.69 27.20
CA ILE A 173 -11.84 9.85 28.05
C ILE A 173 -12.90 10.70 28.75
N ALA A 174 -12.52 11.83 29.34
CA ALA A 174 -13.46 12.74 30.01
C ALA A 174 -14.53 13.24 29.03
N HIS A 175 -14.13 13.59 27.79
CA HIS A 175 -15.08 13.99 26.75
C HIS A 175 -16.06 12.86 26.42
N LEU A 176 -15.56 11.67 26.10
CA LEU A 176 -16.39 10.51 25.72
C LEU A 176 -17.37 10.14 26.85
N GLN A 177 -16.90 10.08 28.10
CA GLN A 177 -17.76 9.79 29.25
C GLN A 177 -18.83 10.88 29.46
N SER A 178 -18.49 12.15 29.26
CA SER A 178 -19.48 13.24 29.33
C SER A 178 -20.55 13.13 28.24
N ARG A 179 -20.27 12.46 27.12
CA ARG A 179 -21.20 12.25 26.01
C ARG A 179 -22.04 10.98 26.16
N ARG A 180 -21.64 10.03 27.01
CA ARG A 180 -22.33 8.74 27.24
C ARG A 180 -23.85 8.88 27.49
N PRO A 181 -24.37 9.87 28.24
CA PRO A 181 -25.81 9.98 28.48
C PRO A 181 -26.62 10.55 27.30
N PHE A 182 -25.96 11.14 26.29
CA PHE A 182 -26.62 11.91 25.24
C PHE A 182 -26.82 11.07 23.97
N TRP A 183 -27.98 11.23 23.35
CA TRP A 183 -28.20 10.71 22.02
C TRP A 183 -27.58 11.64 20.98
N THR A 184 -27.03 11.08 19.91
CA THR A 184 -26.50 11.86 18.79
C THR A 184 -27.06 11.30 17.49
N ILE A 185 -27.33 12.16 16.53
CA ILE A 185 -27.62 11.82 15.13
C ILE A 185 -26.50 12.31 14.17
N ASN A 186 -25.52 13.05 14.71
CA ASN A 186 -24.44 13.65 13.94
C ASN A 186 -23.24 12.71 13.89
N ASN A 187 -22.80 12.37 12.68
CA ASN A 187 -21.56 11.64 12.47
C ASN A 187 -20.37 12.45 13.03
N PRO A 188 -19.73 12.00 14.14
CA PRO A 188 -18.63 12.74 14.75
C PRO A 188 -17.35 12.65 13.92
N SER A 189 -17.27 11.74 12.96
CA SER A 189 -16.13 11.62 12.05
C SER A 189 -16.23 12.47 10.79
N ALA A 190 -17.29 13.29 10.65
CA ALA A 190 -17.32 14.32 9.61
C ALA A 190 -16.32 15.43 9.98
N ASP A 191 -15.53 15.90 9.02
CA ASP A 191 -14.37 16.78 9.28
C ASP A 191 -14.76 18.08 10.03
N GLU A 192 -15.93 18.64 9.73
CA GLU A 192 -16.48 19.81 10.45
C GLU A 192 -16.76 19.52 11.93
N ASN A 193 -17.18 18.30 12.28
CA ASN A 193 -17.48 17.90 13.66
C ASN A 193 -16.21 17.56 14.46
N LEU A 194 -15.19 16.97 13.83
CA LEU A 194 -13.90 16.70 14.46
C LEU A 194 -13.23 17.99 14.92
N CYS A 195 -13.24 19.02 14.08
CA CYS A 195 -12.68 20.33 14.42
C CYS A 195 -13.37 20.97 15.63
N LEU A 196 -14.69 20.78 15.79
CA LEU A 196 -15.46 21.35 16.90
C LEU A 196 -15.14 20.70 18.26
N VAL A 197 -14.77 19.42 18.27
CA VAL A 197 -14.38 18.72 19.51
C VAL A 197 -12.88 18.75 19.74
N ALA A 198 -12.08 19.11 18.74
CA ALA A 198 -10.62 18.98 18.75
C ALA A 198 -9.95 19.60 19.97
N SER A 199 -10.31 20.82 20.36
CA SER A 199 -9.73 21.48 21.53
C SER A 199 -10.10 20.81 22.86
N ARG A 200 -11.25 20.13 22.92
CA ARG A 200 -11.71 19.40 24.12
C ARG A 200 -11.01 18.06 24.27
N VAL A 201 -10.72 17.39 23.15
CA VAL A 201 -9.99 16.11 23.11
C VAL A 201 -8.48 16.28 22.83
N LYS A 202 -8.03 17.53 22.63
CA LYS A 202 -6.65 17.95 22.34
C LYS A 202 -6.03 17.33 21.06
N THR A 203 -6.84 16.99 20.06
CA THR A 203 -6.33 16.47 18.77
C THR A 203 -5.62 17.52 17.91
N ASP A 204 -5.74 18.80 18.26
CA ASP A 204 -5.01 19.92 17.67
C ASP A 204 -3.54 20.02 18.14
N THR A 205 -3.14 19.21 19.13
CA THR A 205 -1.78 19.28 19.70
C THR A 205 -0.81 18.23 19.20
N SER A 206 -1.31 17.14 18.62
CA SER A 206 -0.50 16.00 18.16
C SER A 206 -1.16 15.28 17.00
N LEU A 207 -0.45 15.16 15.89
CA LEU A 207 -0.90 14.42 14.71
C LEU A 207 -1.11 12.94 15.03
N TYR A 208 -0.24 12.34 15.87
CA TYR A 208 -0.43 10.99 16.40
C TYR A 208 -1.75 10.85 17.16
N HIS A 209 -2.02 11.75 18.12
CA HIS A 209 -3.27 11.70 18.88
C HIS A 209 -4.50 11.83 17.97
N SER A 210 -4.42 12.71 16.96
CA SER A 210 -5.49 12.95 16.00
C SER A 210 -5.81 11.75 15.11
N HIS A 211 -4.80 11.11 14.50
CA HIS A 211 -5.02 9.90 13.69
C HIS A 211 -5.61 8.75 14.50
N LEU A 212 -5.11 8.55 15.73
CA LEU A 212 -5.58 7.48 16.61
C LEU A 212 -7.01 7.70 17.09
N PHE A 213 -7.37 8.94 17.44
CA PHE A 213 -8.75 9.31 17.77
C PHE A 213 -9.68 9.11 16.57
N ARG A 214 -9.27 9.53 15.36
CA ARG A 214 -10.05 9.31 14.13
C ARG A 214 -10.23 7.82 13.84
N LEU A 215 -9.19 7.00 14.00
CA LEU A 215 -9.29 5.56 13.85
C LEU A 215 -10.26 4.95 14.87
N PHE A 216 -10.19 5.39 16.13
CA PHE A 216 -11.10 4.92 17.17
C PHE A 216 -12.58 5.18 16.81
N LEU A 217 -12.91 6.38 16.32
CA LEU A 217 -14.25 6.68 15.83
C LEU A 217 -14.64 5.80 14.63
N LEU A 218 -13.73 5.58 13.69
CA LEU A 218 -13.97 4.68 12.56
C LEU A 218 -14.02 3.20 12.96
N GLU A 219 -13.56 2.79 14.14
CA GLU A 219 -13.62 1.38 14.57
C GLU A 219 -14.84 1.08 15.44
N PHE A 220 -15.47 2.11 16.02
CA PHE A 220 -16.49 1.93 17.05
C PHE A 220 -17.73 2.82 16.92
N HIS A 221 -17.68 3.96 16.22
CA HIS A 221 -18.83 4.85 16.16
C HIS A 221 -19.82 4.41 15.05
N PRO A 222 -21.07 3.99 15.37
CA PRO A 222 -21.99 3.44 14.38
C PRO A 222 -22.30 4.40 13.23
N GLN A 223 -22.43 5.71 13.52
CA GLN A 223 -22.76 6.72 12.49
C GLN A 223 -21.62 7.00 11.51
N SER A 224 -20.38 6.62 11.83
CA SER A 224 -19.30 6.65 10.85
C SER A 224 -19.53 5.62 9.73
N TRP A 225 -20.39 4.63 9.97
CA TRP A 225 -20.57 3.44 9.13
C TRP A 225 -21.94 3.27 8.55
N GLU A 226 -22.97 3.75 9.23
CA GLU A 226 -24.37 3.56 8.85
C GLU A 226 -24.91 4.61 7.85
N PRO A 227 -26.01 4.32 7.13
CA PRO A 227 -26.92 3.18 7.32
C PRO A 227 -26.43 1.85 6.73
N PHE A 228 -25.40 1.87 5.89
CA PHE A 228 -24.80 0.67 5.29
C PHE A 228 -23.30 0.85 5.27
N LEU A 229 -22.56 -0.20 5.65
CA LEU A 229 -21.11 -0.27 5.53
C LEU A 229 -20.73 -0.15 4.04
N CYS A 230 -20.74 1.06 3.53
CA CYS A 230 -20.52 1.29 2.13
C CYS A 230 -19.04 1.07 1.83
N GLN A 231 -18.80 0.59 0.62
CA GLN A 231 -17.48 0.40 0.04
C GLN A 231 -16.56 1.62 0.30
N VAL A 232 -17.05 2.85 0.10
CA VAL A 232 -16.30 4.10 0.37
C VAL A 232 -15.84 4.22 1.83
N LYS A 233 -16.69 3.87 2.81
CA LYS A 233 -16.32 3.93 4.23
C LYS A 233 -15.30 2.84 4.59
N LEU A 234 -15.41 1.65 3.99
CA LEU A 234 -14.39 0.60 4.13
C LEU A 234 -13.02 1.09 3.65
N PHE A 235 -12.99 1.81 2.52
CA PHE A 235 -11.78 2.44 2.03
C PHE A 235 -11.22 3.45 3.02
N MET A 236 -12.06 4.36 3.53
CA MET A 236 -11.64 5.34 4.53
C MET A 236 -11.04 4.68 5.78
N LEU A 237 -11.57 3.54 6.22
CA LEU A 237 -11.02 2.77 7.34
C LEU A 237 -9.70 2.10 7.01
N GLN A 238 -9.57 1.44 5.86
CA GLN A 238 -8.30 0.82 5.48
C GLN A 238 -7.21 1.90 5.39
N SER A 239 -7.52 3.04 4.77
CA SER A 239 -6.63 4.20 4.75
C SER A 239 -6.30 4.71 6.16
N ALA A 240 -7.30 4.78 7.05
CA ALA A 240 -7.10 5.21 8.44
C ALA A 240 -6.20 4.23 9.23
N ARG A 241 -6.42 2.92 9.12
CA ARG A 241 -5.59 1.87 9.74
C ARG A 241 -4.15 1.98 9.26
N TYR A 242 -3.96 2.09 7.94
CA TYR A 242 -2.65 2.23 7.33
C TYR A 242 -1.93 3.50 7.82
N ARG A 243 -2.55 4.68 7.68
CA ARG A 243 -1.93 5.96 8.08
C ARG A 243 -1.68 6.04 9.59
N SER A 244 -2.62 5.58 10.42
CA SER A 244 -2.43 5.55 11.88
C SER A 244 -1.26 4.65 12.28
N SER A 245 -1.08 3.52 11.60
CA SER A 245 0.07 2.64 11.83
C SER A 245 1.40 3.28 11.40
N CYS A 246 1.41 4.04 10.30
CA CYS A 246 2.58 4.81 9.86
C CYS A 246 2.97 5.88 10.89
N ILE A 247 2.02 6.71 11.32
CA ILE A 247 2.25 7.78 12.29
C ILE A 247 2.61 7.21 13.66
N ALA A 248 2.01 6.09 14.08
CA ALA A 248 2.38 5.42 15.31
C ALA A 248 3.79 4.85 15.28
N THR A 249 4.29 4.38 14.13
CA THR A 249 5.70 4.00 13.96
C THR A 249 6.64 5.19 14.18
N ILE A 250 6.32 6.36 13.60
CA ILE A 250 7.08 7.60 13.85
C ILE A 250 7.06 7.96 15.34
N GLN A 251 5.87 7.98 15.94
CA GLN A 251 5.70 8.34 17.35
C GLN A 251 6.49 7.40 18.26
N LYS A 252 6.32 6.08 18.08
CA LYS A 252 6.97 5.06 18.90
C LYS A 252 8.49 5.12 18.82
N LEU A 253 9.06 5.34 17.64
CA LEU A 253 10.51 5.45 17.47
C LEU A 253 11.04 6.77 18.06
N SER A 254 10.25 7.84 17.98
CA SER A 254 10.63 9.17 18.48
C SER A 254 10.47 9.33 19.98
N TYR A 255 9.53 8.60 20.59
CA TYR A 255 9.15 8.81 21.99
C TYR A 255 10.28 8.53 22.98
N PRO A 256 11.04 7.41 22.89
CA PRO A 256 12.20 7.16 23.74
C PRO A 256 13.36 8.13 23.47
N VAL A 257 13.43 8.69 22.25
CA VAL A 257 14.38 9.77 21.95
C VAL A 257 14.01 10.96 22.80
N LEU A 258 12.76 11.45 22.78
CA LEU A 258 12.30 12.61 23.55
C LEU A 258 12.32 12.42 25.07
N HIS A 259 11.88 11.26 25.55
CA HIS A 259 11.68 10.97 26.98
C HIS A 259 12.54 9.78 27.44
N PRO A 260 13.88 9.90 27.45
CA PRO A 260 14.77 8.78 27.76
C PRO A 260 14.60 8.23 29.19
N SER A 261 14.05 9.06 30.10
CA SER A 261 13.81 8.68 31.50
C SER A 261 12.47 7.95 31.72
N ARG A 262 11.55 7.94 30.75
CA ARG A 262 10.25 7.25 30.90
C ARG A 262 10.48 5.77 30.59
N SER A 263 10.60 4.95 31.63
CA SER A 263 10.62 3.50 31.47
C SER A 263 9.28 3.05 30.87
N LEU A 264 9.31 2.42 29.71
CA LEU A 264 8.14 1.77 29.13
C LEU A 264 7.79 0.57 30.02
N ALA A 265 6.69 0.68 30.77
CA ALA A 265 6.30 -0.28 31.81
C ALA A 265 5.98 -1.70 31.29
N ASP A 266 5.87 -1.89 29.97
CA ASP A 266 5.47 -3.15 29.31
C ASP A 266 6.55 -3.62 28.30
N GLY A 267 7.71 -4.11 28.76
CA GLY A 267 8.63 -4.94 27.94
C GLY A 267 9.03 -4.45 26.53
N GLN A 268 9.59 -5.36 25.72
CA GLN A 268 9.81 -5.11 24.28
C GLN A 268 8.48 -5.14 23.54
N VAL A 269 7.79 -4.01 23.41
CA VAL A 269 6.57 -3.91 22.59
C VAL A 269 6.97 -3.92 21.11
N THR A 270 6.35 -4.77 20.29
CA THR A 270 6.57 -4.80 18.84
C THR A 270 6.08 -3.53 18.15
N TYR A 271 6.72 -3.12 17.06
CA TYR A 271 6.27 -1.99 16.25
C TYR A 271 4.92 -2.30 15.54
N PRO A 272 4.11 -1.28 15.22
CA PRO A 272 2.92 -1.46 14.41
C PRO A 272 3.29 -2.09 13.05
N ILE A 273 2.58 -3.17 12.69
CA ILE A 273 2.73 -3.77 11.36
C ILE A 273 1.99 -2.89 10.35
N VAL A 274 2.72 -2.32 9.39
CA VAL A 274 2.17 -1.40 8.38
C VAL A 274 1.95 -2.11 7.05
N VAL A 275 0.69 -2.39 6.71
CA VAL A 275 0.28 -2.99 5.43
C VAL A 275 -0.76 -2.09 4.79
N GLN A 276 -0.57 -1.74 3.52
CA GLN A 276 -1.49 -0.88 2.77
C GLN A 276 -2.70 -1.66 2.26
N ASN A 277 -2.50 -2.92 1.86
CA ASN A 277 -3.57 -3.77 1.34
C ASN A 277 -3.60 -5.13 2.02
N ASP A 278 -4.42 -5.23 3.05
CA ASP A 278 -4.57 -6.46 3.80
C ASP A 278 -5.36 -7.54 3.08
N ALA A 279 -6.33 -7.16 2.25
CA ALA A 279 -7.16 -8.10 1.51
C ALA A 279 -6.32 -8.86 0.46
N GLU A 280 -5.51 -8.13 -0.31
CA GLU A 280 -4.65 -8.72 -1.34
C GLU A 280 -3.44 -9.44 -0.71
N HIS A 281 -2.86 -8.87 0.35
CA HIS A 281 -1.75 -9.50 1.08
C HIS A 281 -2.17 -10.86 1.65
N GLN A 282 -3.39 -10.97 2.20
CA GLN A 282 -3.91 -12.26 2.67
C GLN A 282 -4.03 -13.27 1.52
N THR A 283 -4.50 -12.85 0.35
CA THR A 283 -4.66 -13.74 -0.82
C THR A 283 -3.31 -14.28 -1.31
N ILE A 284 -2.29 -13.43 -1.40
CA ILE A 284 -0.93 -13.83 -1.83
C ILE A 284 -0.30 -14.75 -0.80
N THR A 285 -0.44 -14.41 0.48
CA THR A 285 0.16 -15.21 1.54
C THR A 285 -0.58 -16.53 1.74
N SER A 286 -1.92 -16.58 1.71
CA SER A 286 -2.69 -17.82 1.93
C SER A 286 -2.50 -18.87 0.84
N ALA A 287 -2.20 -18.46 -0.40
CA ALA A 287 -1.99 -19.37 -1.52
C ALA A 287 -0.71 -20.24 -1.40
N GLN A 288 0.23 -19.86 -0.53
CA GLN A 288 1.47 -20.62 -0.30
C GLN A 288 1.29 -21.57 0.89
N ALA A 289 1.10 -22.87 0.63
CA ALA A 289 1.14 -23.89 1.68
C ALA A 289 2.50 -23.85 2.40
N SER A 290 2.49 -23.90 3.74
CA SER A 290 3.75 -23.99 4.50
C SER A 290 4.33 -25.40 4.33
N ILE A 291 5.29 -25.52 3.43
CA ILE A 291 6.14 -26.70 3.29
C ILE A 291 7.26 -26.58 4.34
N ASN A 292 7.35 -27.57 5.23
CA ASN A 292 8.43 -27.64 6.21
C ASN A 292 9.80 -27.74 5.49
N PRO A 293 10.85 -27.09 6.01
CA PRO A 293 12.20 -27.30 5.53
C PRO A 293 12.58 -28.77 5.67
N TYR A 294 13.44 -29.30 4.79
CA TYR A 294 13.91 -30.66 4.95
C TYR A 294 15.04 -30.77 5.97
N TYR A 295 15.88 -29.75 6.06
CA TYR A 295 17.01 -29.69 6.98
C TYR A 295 16.92 -28.47 7.88
N LEU A 296 17.36 -28.64 9.12
CA LEU A 296 17.59 -27.58 10.10
C LEU A 296 18.94 -27.77 10.76
N TRP A 297 19.61 -26.68 11.12
CA TRP A 297 20.75 -26.69 12.02
C TRP A 297 20.25 -26.81 13.46
N ASP A 298 20.52 -27.94 14.12
CA ASP A 298 20.30 -28.11 15.56
C ASP A 298 21.48 -27.50 16.32
N ASN A 299 21.27 -26.32 16.86
CA ASN A 299 22.28 -25.55 17.56
C ASN A 299 22.70 -26.21 18.89
N LYS A 300 21.83 -27.04 19.49
CA LYS A 300 22.18 -27.82 20.70
C LYS A 300 23.08 -29.00 20.34
N GLY A 301 22.73 -29.71 19.27
CA GLY A 301 23.49 -30.84 18.74
C GLY A 301 24.73 -30.45 17.91
N GLN A 302 24.85 -29.17 17.54
CA GLN A 302 25.87 -28.62 16.63
C GLN A 302 25.97 -29.45 15.33
N LYS A 303 24.81 -29.74 14.71
CA LYS A 303 24.72 -30.53 13.49
C LYS A 303 23.47 -30.22 12.67
N THR A 304 23.54 -30.41 11.36
CA THR A 304 22.37 -30.42 10.49
C THR A 304 21.56 -31.70 10.72
N VAL A 305 20.26 -31.58 10.91
CA VAL A 305 19.31 -32.69 11.09
C VAL A 305 18.21 -32.64 10.04
N ALA A 306 17.71 -33.79 9.61
CA ALA A 306 16.54 -33.82 8.73
C ALA A 306 15.27 -33.68 9.57
N VAL A 307 14.35 -32.82 9.14
CA VAL A 307 13.08 -32.55 9.86
C VAL A 307 12.20 -33.79 9.95
N LYS A 308 12.25 -34.67 8.94
CA LYS A 308 11.55 -35.97 8.94
C LYS A 308 11.99 -36.91 10.08
N ASP A 309 13.20 -36.70 10.63
CA ASP A 309 13.74 -37.51 11.71
C ASP A 309 13.36 -36.92 13.09
N LEU A 310 12.64 -35.79 13.11
CA LEU A 310 12.07 -35.16 14.30
C LEU A 310 10.58 -35.57 14.44
N PRO A 311 10.01 -35.59 15.68
CA PRO A 311 8.60 -35.93 15.88
C PRO A 311 7.64 -35.03 15.12
N GLU A 312 7.96 -33.74 15.07
CA GLU A 312 7.26 -32.70 14.32
C GLU A 312 8.27 -31.63 13.88
N CYS A 313 7.88 -30.76 12.94
CA CYS A 313 8.72 -29.63 12.56
C CYS A 313 8.76 -28.62 13.73
N PRO A 314 9.92 -28.40 14.37
CA PRO A 314 10.01 -27.49 15.50
C PRO A 314 9.96 -26.02 15.03
N PRO A 315 9.65 -25.06 15.91
CA PRO A 315 9.89 -23.64 15.63
C PRO A 315 11.37 -23.40 15.29
N TYR A 316 11.64 -22.64 14.23
CA TYR A 316 12.98 -22.32 13.77
C TYR A 316 13.11 -20.87 13.30
N VAL A 317 14.34 -20.35 13.34
CA VAL A 317 14.69 -19.02 12.82
C VAL A 317 15.40 -19.14 11.48
N CYS A 318 15.01 -18.32 10.51
CA CYS A 318 15.76 -18.18 9.26
C CYS A 318 16.86 -17.12 9.40
N ILE A 319 18.04 -17.40 8.84
CA ILE A 319 19.10 -16.40 8.68
C ILE A 319 19.31 -16.13 7.19
N SER A 320 18.90 -14.94 6.78
CA SER A 320 19.14 -14.35 5.47
C SER A 320 20.50 -13.68 5.45
N HIS A 321 21.29 -13.93 4.41
CA HIS A 321 22.60 -13.32 4.25
C HIS A 321 23.05 -13.36 2.78
N THR A 322 24.22 -12.80 2.48
CA THR A 322 24.79 -12.84 1.14
C THR A 322 26.19 -13.44 1.14
N TRP A 323 26.41 -14.41 0.25
CA TRP A 323 27.70 -15.13 0.14
C TRP A 323 28.11 -15.43 -1.30
N GLY A 324 27.17 -15.81 -2.19
CA GLY A 324 27.48 -16.35 -3.51
C GLY A 324 28.32 -15.45 -4.43
N ARG A 325 28.20 -14.11 -4.31
CA ARG A 325 29.02 -13.15 -5.08
C ARG A 325 30.51 -13.17 -4.67
N TRP A 326 30.79 -13.64 -3.45
CA TRP A 326 32.11 -13.72 -2.85
C TRP A 326 32.60 -15.17 -2.71
N ARG A 327 31.89 -16.14 -3.29
CA ARG A 327 32.28 -17.55 -3.28
C ARG A 327 33.69 -17.70 -3.88
N THR A 328 34.57 -18.41 -3.20
CA THR A 328 35.88 -18.78 -3.73
C THR A 328 35.74 -19.99 -4.67
N ARG A 329 36.86 -20.52 -5.15
CA ARG A 329 36.89 -21.78 -5.92
C ARG A 329 36.97 -23.03 -5.04
N THR A 330 37.01 -22.83 -3.72
CA THR A 330 37.23 -23.89 -2.73
C THR A 330 35.97 -24.09 -1.91
N ASP A 331 35.75 -25.33 -1.51
CA ASP A 331 34.74 -25.71 -0.54
C ASP A 331 35.46 -26.36 0.65
N THR A 332 34.88 -26.27 1.84
CA THR A 332 35.48 -26.78 3.08
C THR A 332 34.51 -27.63 3.88
N THR A 333 35.04 -28.43 4.81
CA THR A 333 34.24 -29.20 5.77
C THR A 333 33.91 -28.34 6.99
N VAL A 334 32.63 -28.23 7.32
CA VAL A 334 32.17 -27.62 8.58
C VAL A 334 31.69 -28.74 9.51
N PRO A 335 32.18 -28.81 10.77
CA PRO A 335 31.73 -29.83 11.71
C PRO A 335 30.20 -29.86 11.84
N GLY A 336 29.61 -31.05 11.72
CA GLY A 336 28.16 -31.25 11.82
C GLY A 336 27.36 -31.00 10.55
N VAL A 337 27.97 -30.50 9.47
CA VAL A 337 27.32 -30.33 8.15
C VAL A 337 27.68 -31.53 7.25
N PRO A 338 26.71 -32.29 6.69
CA PRO A 338 26.99 -33.53 5.94
C PRO A 338 27.64 -33.34 4.57
N TRP A 339 27.66 -32.11 4.05
CA TRP A 339 28.20 -31.77 2.72
C TRP A 339 29.29 -30.70 2.83
N LEU A 340 30.05 -30.54 1.74
CA LEU A 340 31.03 -29.46 1.63
C LEU A 340 30.32 -28.11 1.57
N VAL A 341 30.80 -27.16 2.37
CA VAL A 341 30.28 -25.79 2.44
C VAL A 341 31.19 -24.88 1.62
N PRO A 342 30.66 -24.10 0.67
CA PRO A 342 31.44 -23.16 -0.12
C PRO A 342 32.14 -22.12 0.74
N GLU A 343 33.43 -21.91 0.48
CA GLU A 343 34.16 -20.81 1.12
C GLU A 343 33.87 -19.48 0.42
N ASN A 344 34.05 -18.38 1.15
CA ASN A 344 33.86 -17.04 0.62
C ASN A 344 34.89 -16.05 1.20
N THR A 345 35.05 -14.90 0.56
CA THR A 345 36.06 -13.89 0.96
C THR A 345 35.60 -12.92 2.03
N ARG A 346 34.41 -13.09 2.63
CA ARG A 346 33.82 -12.14 3.59
C ARG A 346 33.90 -12.60 5.04
N TYR A 347 33.74 -13.89 5.29
CA TYR A 347 33.78 -14.48 6.62
C TYR A 347 34.18 -15.95 6.52
N ASP A 348 34.76 -16.50 7.59
CA ASP A 348 35.08 -17.93 7.65
C ASP A 348 33.84 -18.74 8.02
N VAL A 349 33.45 -19.66 7.13
CA VAL A 349 32.30 -20.56 7.35
C VAL A 349 32.53 -21.54 8.50
N ARG A 350 33.78 -21.77 8.89
CA ARG A 350 34.16 -22.67 10.00
C ARG A 350 33.85 -22.09 11.38
N ASP A 351 33.77 -20.77 11.49
CA ASP A 351 33.48 -20.07 12.76
C ASP A 351 31.97 -20.00 13.03
N LEU A 352 31.13 -20.19 12.01
CA LEU A 352 29.69 -20.02 12.08
C LEU A 352 29.00 -20.93 13.12
N PRO A 353 29.34 -22.23 13.30
CA PRO A 353 28.71 -23.05 14.34
C PRO A 353 28.81 -22.42 15.74
N GLY A 354 29.97 -21.84 16.07
CA GLY A 354 30.19 -21.13 17.33
C GLY A 354 29.36 -19.84 17.42
N GLN A 355 29.36 -19.03 16.37
CA GLN A 355 28.59 -17.78 16.33
C GLN A 355 27.07 -18.02 16.42
N LEU A 356 26.56 -19.02 15.69
CA LEU A 356 25.13 -19.39 15.74
C LEU A 356 24.72 -19.86 17.13
N LYS A 357 25.64 -20.46 17.89
CA LYS A 357 25.40 -20.86 19.29
C LYS A 357 25.07 -19.67 20.19
N GLU A 358 25.71 -18.54 19.97
CA GLU A 358 25.55 -17.31 20.77
C GLU A 358 24.18 -16.64 20.55
N LEU A 359 23.51 -16.90 19.42
CA LEU A 359 22.18 -16.36 19.13
C LEU A 359 21.06 -16.95 20.00
N GLY A 360 21.30 -18.09 20.66
CA GLY A 360 20.35 -18.70 21.60
C GLY A 360 19.15 -19.44 20.97
N TYR A 361 19.04 -19.49 19.63
CA TYR A 361 18.00 -20.27 18.95
C TYR A 361 18.35 -21.75 18.86
N ARG A 362 17.39 -22.64 19.13
CA ARG A 362 17.61 -24.09 19.07
C ARG A 362 17.73 -24.61 17.64
N PHE A 363 16.79 -24.26 16.77
CA PHE A 363 16.78 -24.68 15.38
C PHE A 363 16.88 -23.46 14.47
N ILE A 364 17.81 -23.53 13.52
CA ILE A 364 18.10 -22.45 12.59
C ILE A 364 18.05 -23.01 11.17
N TRP A 365 17.38 -22.30 10.28
CA TRP A 365 17.54 -22.51 8.85
C TRP A 365 18.54 -21.50 8.31
N PHE A 366 19.65 -22.01 7.79
CA PHE A 366 20.74 -21.24 7.20
C PHE A 366 21.15 -21.95 5.92
N ASP A 367 20.97 -21.31 4.77
CA ASP A 367 21.05 -21.95 3.44
C ASP A 367 22.36 -22.74 3.22
N LEU A 368 23.51 -22.23 3.67
CA LEU A 368 24.81 -22.92 3.60
C LEU A 368 24.82 -24.26 4.34
N PHE A 369 24.05 -24.38 5.44
CA PHE A 369 24.01 -25.57 6.31
C PHE A 369 22.77 -26.44 6.08
N CYS A 370 21.75 -25.91 5.40
CA CYS A 370 20.45 -26.56 5.22
C CYS A 370 20.10 -26.88 3.76
N ILE A 371 20.84 -26.35 2.79
CA ILE A 371 20.72 -26.72 1.37
C ILE A 371 21.99 -27.46 0.95
N PRO A 372 21.88 -28.68 0.41
CA PRO A 372 23.01 -29.36 -0.23
C PRO A 372 23.63 -28.48 -1.33
N GLN A 373 24.94 -28.24 -1.27
CA GLN A 373 25.64 -27.32 -2.18
C GLN A 373 26.15 -28.00 -3.47
N ASP A 374 25.63 -29.20 -3.75
CA ASP A 374 26.06 -30.14 -4.80
C ASP A 374 25.22 -30.07 -6.08
N ARG A 375 24.26 -29.14 -6.17
CA ARG A 375 23.27 -29.00 -7.26
C ARG A 375 22.42 -30.27 -7.47
N SER A 376 22.25 -31.07 -6.43
CA SER A 376 21.34 -32.22 -6.44
C SER A 376 19.88 -31.82 -6.63
N GLU A 377 19.03 -32.80 -6.95
CA GLU A 377 17.58 -32.61 -6.97
C GLU A 377 17.07 -32.10 -5.61
N ARG A 378 17.64 -32.55 -4.50
CA ARG A 378 17.30 -32.06 -3.16
C ARG A 378 17.60 -30.57 -3.02
N ALA A 379 18.74 -30.11 -3.54
CA ALA A 379 19.08 -28.69 -3.55
C ALA A 379 18.06 -27.88 -4.36
N ALA A 380 17.69 -28.35 -5.55
CA ALA A 380 16.69 -27.69 -6.39
C ALA A 380 15.30 -27.62 -5.73
N LEU A 381 14.87 -28.70 -5.05
CA LEU A 381 13.61 -28.74 -4.31
C LEU A 381 13.61 -27.81 -3.09
N GLU A 382 14.72 -27.73 -2.36
CA GLU A 382 14.88 -26.76 -1.26
C GLU A 382 14.83 -25.31 -1.77
N ILE A 383 15.52 -25.00 -2.87
CA ILE A 383 15.49 -23.67 -3.50
C ILE A 383 14.06 -23.31 -3.93
N ALA A 384 13.34 -24.25 -4.55
CA ALA A 384 11.94 -24.03 -4.92
C ALA A 384 11.02 -23.83 -3.70
N SER A 385 11.37 -24.41 -2.55
CA SER A 385 10.60 -24.34 -1.30
C SER A 385 10.98 -23.16 -0.41
N GLN A 386 12.01 -22.38 -0.76
CA GLN A 386 12.56 -21.31 0.08
C GLN A 386 11.47 -20.33 0.55
N ALA A 387 10.49 -19.98 -0.29
CA ALA A 387 9.41 -19.10 0.14
C ALA A 387 8.62 -19.66 1.32
N SER A 388 8.28 -20.94 1.25
CA SER A 388 7.54 -21.64 2.30
C SER A 388 8.35 -21.75 3.59
N ILE A 389 9.67 -21.94 3.46
CA ILE A 389 10.58 -22.06 4.59
C ILE A 389 10.71 -20.72 5.32
N PHE A 390 10.90 -19.61 4.61
CA PHE A 390 10.93 -18.28 5.23
C PHE A 390 9.59 -17.93 5.86
N LYS A 391 8.48 -18.18 5.16
CA LYS A 391 7.13 -17.95 5.66
C LYS A 391 6.79 -18.79 6.91
N GLY A 392 7.28 -20.02 6.98
CA GLY A 392 7.08 -20.93 8.11
C GLY A 392 7.99 -20.69 9.32
N SER A 393 8.97 -19.79 9.20
CA SER A 393 9.89 -19.47 10.29
C SER A 393 9.19 -18.68 11.41
N SER A 394 9.62 -18.88 12.66
CA SER A 394 9.10 -18.11 13.79
C SER A 394 9.65 -16.69 13.81
N ASN A 395 10.87 -16.49 13.30
CA ASN A 395 11.53 -15.20 13.13
C ASN A 395 12.55 -15.29 11.99
N CYS A 396 12.94 -14.14 11.46
CA CYS A 396 13.99 -14.05 10.44
C CYS A 396 15.02 -12.99 10.83
N ILE A 397 16.29 -13.27 10.54
CA ILE A 397 17.43 -12.39 10.76
C ILE A 397 18.08 -12.07 9.42
N ALA A 398 18.30 -10.79 9.14
CA ALA A 398 19.18 -10.32 8.09
C ALA A 398 20.57 -10.11 8.69
N TRP A 399 21.51 -11.01 8.40
CA TRP A 399 22.90 -10.85 8.81
C TRP A 399 23.65 -10.03 7.77
N ILE A 400 23.80 -8.73 8.06
CA ILE A 400 24.51 -7.77 7.21
C ILE A 400 26.00 -7.82 7.56
N ASN A 401 26.64 -8.90 7.12
CA ASN A 401 28.03 -9.25 7.42
C ASN A 401 29.09 -8.23 6.93
N ASP A 402 28.64 -7.15 6.30
CA ASP A 402 29.47 -6.11 5.73
C ASP A 402 29.29 -4.75 6.41
N VAL A 403 28.62 -4.74 7.59
CA VAL A 403 28.40 -3.60 8.52
C VAL A 403 28.93 -3.95 9.90
N ASP A 404 29.78 -3.10 10.48
CA ASP A 404 30.40 -3.34 11.80
C ASP A 404 29.60 -2.78 12.98
N SER A 405 28.87 -1.67 12.77
CA SER A 405 28.10 -0.97 13.81
C SER A 405 26.80 -0.37 13.28
N TRP A 406 25.93 0.05 14.19
CA TRP A 406 24.69 0.78 13.90
C TRP A 406 24.76 2.27 14.26
N HIS A 407 25.94 2.80 14.58
CA HIS A 407 26.09 4.15 15.13
C HIS A 407 25.55 5.23 14.20
N GLY A 408 25.90 5.19 12.92
CA GLY A 408 25.44 6.17 11.93
C GLY A 408 23.95 6.05 11.64
N VAL A 409 23.44 4.82 11.54
CA VAL A 409 22.00 4.55 11.42
C VAL A 409 21.23 5.14 12.60
N LEU A 410 21.63 4.84 13.84
CA LEU A 410 20.95 5.32 15.05
C LEU A 410 21.02 6.84 15.20
N ALA A 411 22.17 7.45 14.90
CA ALA A 411 22.31 8.91 14.92
C ALA A 411 21.38 9.60 13.90
N ALA A 412 21.20 8.99 12.72
CA ALA A 412 20.25 9.49 11.72
C ALA A 412 18.80 9.36 12.20
N LEU A 413 18.44 8.22 12.81
CA LEU A 413 17.10 7.98 13.33
C LEU A 413 16.73 8.92 14.47
N ASP A 414 17.65 9.21 15.38
CA ASP A 414 17.44 10.18 16.46
C ASP A 414 17.19 11.59 15.90
N TRP A 415 17.98 12.02 14.91
CA TRP A 415 17.79 13.32 14.25
C TRP A 415 16.43 13.40 13.55
N MET A 416 16.09 12.37 12.76
CA MET A 416 14.82 12.32 12.03
C MET A 416 13.64 12.33 12.99
N SER A 417 13.74 11.62 14.11
CA SER A 417 12.74 11.57 15.16
C SER A 417 12.46 12.95 15.75
N LEU A 418 13.50 13.67 16.20
CA LEU A 418 13.33 15.00 16.77
C LEU A 418 12.79 16.00 15.72
N ARG A 419 13.25 15.90 14.46
CA ARG A 419 12.75 16.79 13.39
C ARG A 419 11.28 16.51 13.08
N SER A 420 10.88 15.26 12.96
CA SER A 420 9.48 14.91 12.68
C SER A 420 8.58 15.30 13.84
N GLN A 421 9.00 15.12 15.08
CA GLN A 421 8.25 15.57 16.26
C GLN A 421 8.06 17.09 16.29
N SER A 422 9.07 17.87 15.86
CA SER A 422 8.93 19.33 15.75
C SER A 422 7.87 19.80 14.74
N LEU A 423 7.46 18.92 13.83
CA LEU A 423 6.49 19.21 12.76
C LEU A 423 5.12 18.55 12.98
N THR A 424 5.05 17.54 13.85
CA THR A 424 3.85 16.71 14.06
C THR A 424 3.26 16.83 15.47
N SER A 425 3.86 17.68 16.30
CA SER A 425 3.44 17.96 17.67
C SER A 425 3.71 19.42 18.03
N THR A 426 2.78 20.05 18.74
CA THR A 426 3.01 21.36 19.38
C THR A 426 3.55 21.23 20.81
N ARG A 427 3.85 20.01 21.24
CA ARG A 427 4.38 19.67 22.57
C ARG A 427 5.90 19.49 22.51
N ASP A 428 6.54 19.49 23.68
CA ASP A 428 7.99 19.29 23.86
C ASP A 428 8.90 20.21 23.02
N THR A 429 8.38 21.33 22.53
CA THR A 429 9.08 22.20 21.59
C THR A 429 10.43 22.70 22.14
N ASN A 430 10.50 23.01 23.44
CA ASN A 430 11.74 23.44 24.08
C ASN A 430 12.75 22.28 24.20
N ALA A 431 12.32 21.10 24.65
CA ALA A 431 13.17 19.91 24.75
C ALA A 431 13.73 19.48 23.39
N ILE A 432 12.92 19.58 22.33
CA ILE A 432 13.36 19.33 20.95
C ILE A 432 14.44 20.35 20.54
N LYS A 433 14.20 21.65 20.77
CA LYS A 433 15.14 22.73 20.41
C LYS A 433 16.49 22.55 21.10
N GLU A 434 16.49 22.23 22.39
CA GLU A 434 17.71 22.03 23.18
C GLU A 434 18.57 20.87 22.65
N ARG A 435 17.94 19.80 22.18
CA ARG A 435 18.63 18.57 21.76
C ARG A 435 18.96 18.51 20.27
N MET A 436 18.30 19.33 19.45
CA MET A 436 18.47 19.31 18.00
C MET A 436 19.94 19.52 17.58
N ALA A 437 20.68 20.40 18.27
CA ALA A 437 22.08 20.68 17.97
C ALA A 437 22.97 19.44 18.20
N GLU A 438 22.75 18.72 19.30
CA GLU A 438 23.48 17.49 19.66
C GLU A 438 23.26 16.39 18.62
N VAL A 439 22.00 16.06 18.32
CA VAL A 439 21.67 15.01 17.34
C VAL A 439 22.11 15.39 15.93
N THR A 440 22.10 16.68 15.59
CA THR A 440 22.62 17.18 14.30
C THR A 440 24.12 16.93 14.19
N GLN A 441 24.87 17.17 15.27
CA GLN A 441 26.30 16.90 15.28
C GLN A 441 26.60 15.40 15.23
N ALA A 442 25.86 14.58 15.97
CA ALA A 442 26.00 13.11 15.95
C ALA A 442 25.71 12.53 14.55
N ALA A 443 24.73 13.05 13.84
CA ALA A 443 24.32 12.57 12.51
C ALA A 443 25.24 13.00 11.34
N LYS A 444 26.35 13.71 11.60
CA LYS A 444 27.34 14.08 10.57
C LYS A 444 28.26 12.93 10.16
N VAL A 445 28.22 11.82 10.88
CA VAL A 445 29.01 10.61 10.60
C VAL A 445 28.57 9.93 9.29
N PRO A 446 29.41 9.05 8.71
CA PRO A 446 28.97 8.15 7.64
C PRO A 446 27.88 7.18 8.14
N MET A 447 26.95 6.80 7.25
CA MET A 447 25.94 5.78 7.55
C MET A 447 26.33 4.43 6.95
N GLU A 448 26.22 3.35 7.72
CA GLU A 448 26.85 2.06 7.43
C GLU A 448 26.18 1.25 6.32
N LEU A 449 24.89 1.46 6.07
CA LEU A 449 24.13 0.76 5.02
C LEU A 449 24.40 1.28 3.59
N LEU A 450 25.22 2.32 3.43
CA LEU A 450 25.61 2.87 2.13
C LEU A 450 27.13 3.00 2.01
N LYS A 451 27.73 2.25 1.09
CA LYS A 451 29.17 2.17 0.86
C LYS A 451 29.62 3.09 -0.25
N ARG A 452 30.56 3.99 0.03
CA ARG A 452 31.20 4.81 -1.00
C ARG A 452 32.52 4.17 -1.43
N LYS A 453 32.85 4.23 -2.73
CA LYS A 453 34.18 3.85 -3.20
C LYS A 453 35.21 4.85 -2.64
N PRO A 454 36.40 4.39 -2.20
CA PRO A 454 37.52 5.30 -1.98
C PRO A 454 37.81 6.06 -3.29
N ARG A 455 38.04 7.37 -3.23
CA ARG A 455 38.57 8.12 -4.38
C ARG A 455 39.99 7.60 -4.64
N ASP A 456 40.28 7.12 -5.84
CA ASP A 456 41.67 7.02 -6.30
C ASP A 456 42.17 8.45 -6.51
N GLU A 457 43.33 8.80 -5.93
CA GLU A 457 43.89 10.16 -5.88
C GLU A 457 44.29 10.75 -7.26
N THR A 458 44.06 10.01 -8.35
CA THR A 458 44.49 10.37 -9.72
C THR A 458 43.37 10.84 -10.65
N GLU A 459 42.11 10.92 -10.21
CA GLU A 459 41.02 11.47 -11.06
C GLU A 459 40.89 12.99 -10.89
N ASN A 460 40.96 13.69 -12.03
CA ASN A 460 41.18 15.13 -12.18
C ASN A 460 40.22 16.03 -11.36
N LEU A 461 40.79 17.14 -10.87
CA LEU A 461 40.16 18.28 -10.20
C LEU A 461 39.07 19.04 -11.01
N ALA A 462 38.59 18.51 -12.13
CA ALA A 462 37.58 19.15 -12.98
C ALA A 462 36.13 18.69 -12.69
N ASP A 463 35.92 17.57 -12.00
CA ASP A 463 34.59 17.05 -11.63
C ASP A 463 34.13 17.50 -10.23
N LEU A 464 34.50 18.72 -9.83
CA LEU A 464 34.11 19.33 -8.56
C LEU A 464 32.62 19.76 -8.49
N ALA A 465 31.83 19.48 -9.54
CA ALA A 465 30.40 19.78 -9.59
C ALA A 465 29.49 18.56 -9.32
N ASP A 466 30.01 17.33 -9.37
CA ASP A 466 29.25 16.10 -9.07
C ASP A 466 29.75 15.46 -7.76
N ASP A 467 29.44 16.08 -6.63
CA ASP A 467 29.52 15.44 -5.29
C ASP A 467 28.41 14.35 -5.10
N VAL A 468 27.85 13.87 -6.21
CA VAL A 468 26.80 12.84 -6.35
C VAL A 468 27.41 11.52 -6.85
N THR A 469 28.60 11.14 -6.38
CA THR A 469 28.99 9.72 -6.41
C THR A 469 28.22 9.00 -5.29
N ALA A 470 26.94 8.80 -5.57
CA ALA A 470 26.01 7.97 -4.82
C ALA A 470 26.72 6.71 -4.29
N GLY A 471 26.79 6.56 -2.97
CA GLY A 471 27.25 5.29 -2.39
C GLY A 471 26.34 4.14 -2.84
N GLU A 472 26.86 2.92 -2.87
CA GLU A 472 26.09 1.72 -3.18
C GLU A 472 25.48 1.14 -1.89
N PRO A 473 24.24 0.63 -1.92
CA PRO A 473 23.68 -0.10 -0.78
C PRO A 473 24.60 -1.26 -0.37
N THR A 474 24.54 -1.66 0.91
CA THR A 474 25.23 -2.87 1.37
C THR A 474 24.86 -4.08 0.52
N PHE A 475 25.71 -5.10 0.60
CA PHE A 475 25.55 -6.32 -0.18
C PHE A 475 24.21 -6.99 0.02
N TRP A 476 23.74 -7.00 1.27
CA TRP A 476 22.43 -7.52 1.62
C TRP A 476 21.30 -6.70 1.00
N MET A 477 21.34 -5.37 1.14
CA MET A 477 20.31 -4.47 0.59
C MET A 477 20.29 -4.46 -0.94
N SER A 478 21.41 -4.83 -1.59
CA SER A 478 21.56 -4.79 -3.05
C SER A 478 21.27 -6.09 -3.79
N SER A 479 21.21 -7.22 -3.08
CA SER A 479 21.01 -8.54 -3.67
C SER A 479 19.56 -8.75 -4.12
N LEU A 480 19.37 -9.44 -5.25
CA LEU A 480 18.01 -9.84 -5.66
C LEU A 480 17.46 -10.96 -4.77
N TRP A 481 18.31 -11.87 -4.30
CA TRP A 481 17.90 -13.01 -3.46
C TRP A 481 17.33 -12.56 -2.11
N THR A 482 17.85 -11.47 -1.55
CA THR A 482 17.36 -10.92 -0.29
C THR A 482 16.02 -10.21 -0.45
N LEU A 483 15.65 -9.75 -1.66
CA LEU A 483 14.34 -9.14 -1.91
C LEU A 483 13.20 -10.14 -1.64
N GLN A 484 13.34 -11.40 -2.06
CA GLN A 484 12.36 -12.44 -1.75
C GLN A 484 12.19 -12.59 -0.23
N GLU A 485 13.31 -12.64 0.50
CA GLU A 485 13.35 -12.84 1.95
C GLU A 485 12.73 -11.65 2.70
N CYS A 486 12.98 -10.42 2.23
CA CYS A 486 12.37 -9.20 2.74
C CYS A 486 10.84 -9.25 2.67
N ILE A 487 10.29 -9.76 1.57
CA ILE A 487 8.84 -9.73 1.33
C ILE A 487 8.12 -10.85 2.09
N LEU A 488 8.77 -12.00 2.23
CA LEU A 488 8.22 -13.14 2.97
C LEU A 488 8.36 -12.97 4.48
N CYS A 489 9.41 -12.26 4.91
CA CYS A 489 9.63 -11.91 6.30
C CYS A 489 9.82 -10.39 6.45
N PRO A 490 8.77 -9.57 6.29
CA PRO A 490 8.90 -8.11 6.37
C PRO A 490 9.40 -7.61 7.73
N GLU A 491 9.10 -8.36 8.79
CA GLU A 491 9.57 -8.09 10.15
C GLU A 491 10.98 -8.63 10.43
N ILE A 492 11.75 -8.94 9.38
CA ILE A 492 13.14 -9.39 9.50
C ILE A 492 13.97 -8.41 10.35
N GLN A 493 14.67 -8.97 11.33
CA GLN A 493 15.52 -8.20 12.24
C GLN A 493 16.89 -7.99 11.63
N LEU A 494 17.43 -6.78 11.73
CA LEU A 494 18.72 -6.42 11.14
C LEU A 494 19.85 -6.66 12.15
N TYR A 495 20.84 -7.45 11.76
CA TYR A 495 22.01 -7.78 12.57
C TYR A 495 23.30 -7.36 11.85
N SER A 496 24.23 -6.76 12.60
CA SER A 496 25.56 -6.40 12.10
C SER A 496 26.43 -7.64 11.88
N ARG A 497 27.64 -7.45 11.33
CA ARG A 497 28.68 -8.48 11.23
C ARG A 497 28.92 -9.20 12.55
N THR A 498 28.88 -8.49 13.67
CA THR A 498 29.13 -8.99 15.02
C THR A 498 27.87 -9.49 15.72
N TRP A 499 26.79 -9.72 14.97
CA TRP A 499 25.49 -10.15 15.51
C TRP A 499 24.85 -9.16 16.49
N ALA A 500 25.24 -7.87 16.44
CA ALA A 500 24.54 -6.83 17.17
C ALA A 500 23.21 -6.50 16.45
N ARG A 501 22.09 -6.64 17.16
CA ARG A 501 20.75 -6.31 16.65
C ARG A 501 20.57 -4.78 16.56
N LEU A 502 19.92 -4.31 15.49
CA LEU A 502 19.47 -2.92 15.40
C LEU A 502 18.27 -2.70 16.34
N GLU A 503 18.46 -1.85 17.34
CA GLU A 503 17.47 -1.54 18.37
C GLU A 503 17.31 -0.02 18.52
N ASP A 504 16.11 0.43 18.84
CA ASP A 504 15.85 1.83 19.19
C ASP A 504 16.39 2.19 20.58
N ARG A 505 16.24 3.46 20.97
CA ARG A 505 16.64 3.95 22.30
C ARG A 505 15.87 3.29 23.46
N GLY A 506 14.73 2.66 23.19
CA GLY A 506 13.95 1.88 24.14
C GLY A 506 14.33 0.39 24.18
N GLY A 507 15.33 -0.05 23.41
CA GLY A 507 15.74 -1.45 23.32
C GLY A 507 14.80 -2.33 22.48
N SER A 508 13.85 -1.76 21.75
CA SER A 508 12.97 -2.53 20.86
C SER A 508 13.66 -2.75 19.51
N ALA A 509 13.53 -3.96 18.97
CA ALA A 509 14.11 -4.30 17.67
C ALA A 509 13.46 -3.47 16.55
N ILE A 510 14.29 -2.86 15.70
CA ILE A 510 13.83 -2.14 14.51
C ILE A 510 13.87 -3.14 13.35
N SER A 511 12.68 -3.60 12.92
CA SER A 511 12.56 -4.47 11.75
C SER A 511 12.83 -3.71 10.45
N LEU A 512 13.10 -4.44 9.37
CA LEU A 512 13.27 -3.82 8.05
C LEU A 512 12.03 -3.03 7.62
N ARG A 513 10.82 -3.58 7.79
CA ARG A 513 9.57 -2.84 7.50
C ARG A 513 9.49 -1.57 8.33
N THR A 514 9.74 -1.65 9.63
CA THR A 514 9.72 -0.49 10.54
C THR A 514 10.67 0.60 10.06
N LEU A 515 11.92 0.24 9.73
CA LEU A 515 12.92 1.18 9.22
C LEU A 515 12.42 1.84 7.92
N MET A 516 11.96 1.06 6.94
CA MET A 516 11.56 1.60 5.64
C MET A 516 10.30 2.47 5.70
N VAL A 517 9.32 2.11 6.54
CA VAL A 517 8.13 2.93 6.83
C VAL A 517 8.55 4.26 7.45
N PHE A 518 9.38 4.21 8.49
CA PHE A 518 9.87 5.40 9.17
C PHE A 518 10.55 6.33 8.17
N LEU A 519 11.49 5.83 7.38
CA LEU A 519 12.20 6.63 6.37
C LEU A 519 11.27 7.25 5.33
N ARG A 520 10.31 6.49 4.80
CA ARG A 520 9.36 7.02 3.80
C ARG A 520 8.50 8.14 4.38
N ASP A 521 7.90 7.92 5.54
CA ASP A 521 6.92 8.85 6.10
C ASP A 521 7.56 10.06 6.77
N THR A 522 8.75 9.93 7.37
CA THR A 522 9.49 11.10 7.89
C THR A 522 10.11 11.94 6.79
N LEU A 523 10.41 11.37 5.61
CA LEU A 523 10.99 12.12 4.49
C LEU A 523 10.07 13.25 4.01
N LEU A 524 8.76 13.02 3.97
CA LEU A 524 7.79 14.05 3.57
C LEU A 524 7.79 15.21 4.56
N HIS A 525 7.73 14.92 5.85
CA HIS A 525 7.72 15.93 6.91
C HIS A 525 9.08 16.65 7.00
N ASN A 526 10.18 15.91 7.10
CA ASN A 526 11.49 16.50 7.41
C ASN A 526 12.07 17.36 6.28
N ARG A 527 11.47 17.32 5.08
CA ARG A 527 11.78 18.24 3.96
C ARG A 527 11.14 19.61 4.10
N LEU A 528 10.06 19.73 4.87
CA LEU A 528 9.39 20.99 5.11
C LEU A 528 10.36 21.93 5.84
N GLU A 529 10.46 23.17 5.37
CA GLU A 529 11.21 24.21 6.06
C GLU A 529 10.45 24.65 7.33
N GLU A 530 9.15 24.91 7.15
CA GLU A 530 8.20 25.33 8.18
C GLU A 530 7.03 24.34 8.32
N PRO A 531 6.33 24.31 9.46
CA PRO A 531 5.12 23.51 9.63
C PRO A 531 4.02 23.88 8.62
N ILE A 532 3.26 22.88 8.17
CA ILE A 532 2.06 23.09 7.34
C ILE A 532 0.98 23.79 8.17
N ALA A 533 0.24 24.70 7.52
CA ALA A 533 -0.80 25.50 8.18
C ALA A 533 -2.06 24.70 8.56
N ALA A 534 -2.35 23.58 7.87
CA ALA A 534 -3.45 22.69 8.25
C ALA A 534 -3.34 22.25 9.71
N PRO A 535 -4.42 22.43 10.50
CA PRO A 535 -4.43 22.04 11.91
C PRO A 535 -4.38 20.51 12.04
N PHE A 536 -3.74 20.00 13.09
CA PHE A 536 -3.69 18.56 13.37
C PHE A 536 -5.07 17.96 13.65
N SER A 537 -6.07 18.77 14.02
CA SER A 537 -7.46 18.34 14.20
C SER A 537 -8.11 17.76 12.94
N ASP A 538 -7.58 18.09 11.76
CA ASP A 538 -7.95 17.51 10.48
C ASP A 538 -6.74 16.76 9.89
N PRO A 539 -6.51 15.51 10.34
CA PRO A 539 -5.29 14.79 9.98
C PRO A 539 -5.27 14.38 8.50
N VAL A 540 -6.44 14.24 7.85
CA VAL A 540 -6.52 13.88 6.42
C VAL A 540 -6.14 15.08 5.55
N LYS A 541 -6.66 16.26 5.88
CA LYS A 541 -6.26 17.50 5.21
C LYS A 541 -4.79 17.81 5.45
N HIS A 542 -4.29 17.62 6.68
CA HIS A 542 -2.88 17.80 6.99
C HIS A 542 -1.99 16.89 6.13
N ASP A 543 -2.26 15.58 6.08
CA ASP A 543 -1.56 14.63 5.21
C ASP A 543 -1.63 15.06 3.72
N SER A 544 -2.80 15.52 3.26
CA SER A 544 -3.00 15.98 1.88
C SER A 544 -2.18 17.23 1.56
N GLU A 545 -2.12 18.21 2.47
CA GLU A 545 -1.33 19.43 2.29
C GLU A 545 0.17 19.13 2.33
N VAL A 546 0.64 18.24 3.23
CA VAL A 546 2.03 17.76 3.24
C VAL A 546 2.38 17.08 1.91
N ALA A 547 1.47 16.25 1.38
CA ALA A 547 1.69 15.57 0.10
C ALA A 547 1.68 16.54 -1.10
N ASN A 548 0.90 17.63 -1.03
CA ASN A 548 0.71 18.60 -2.10
C ASN A 548 1.57 19.87 -1.95
N ASP A 549 2.48 19.91 -0.98
CA ASP A 549 3.34 21.06 -0.73
C ASP A 549 4.03 21.54 -2.03
N PRO A 550 3.90 22.83 -2.43
CA PRO A 550 4.50 23.36 -3.65
C PRO A 550 6.04 23.23 -3.69
N GLY A 551 6.68 23.24 -2.52
CA GLY A 551 8.12 23.02 -2.37
C GLY A 551 8.55 21.61 -2.78
N ARG A 552 7.65 20.62 -2.79
CA ARG A 552 7.91 19.22 -3.16
C ARG A 552 8.70 19.04 -4.44
N LYS A 553 8.47 19.88 -5.47
CA LYS A 553 9.20 19.83 -6.75
C LYS A 553 10.67 20.27 -6.62
N LEU A 554 10.98 21.28 -5.80
CA LEU A 554 12.35 21.77 -5.53
C LEU A 554 13.19 20.74 -4.76
N TYR A 555 12.54 19.87 -3.97
CA TYR A 555 13.19 18.87 -3.11
C TYR A 555 13.48 17.52 -3.79
N LEU A 556 13.12 17.36 -5.07
CA LEU A 556 13.49 16.16 -5.85
C LEU A 556 15.00 16.10 -6.15
N ASN A 557 15.69 17.25 -6.12
CA ASN A 557 17.13 17.27 -6.24
C ASN A 557 17.80 17.03 -4.89
N VAL A 558 18.36 15.83 -4.71
CA VAL A 558 19.05 15.40 -3.48
C VAL A 558 20.23 16.32 -3.13
N SER A 559 20.85 16.97 -4.12
CA SER A 559 21.94 17.91 -3.89
C SER A 559 21.52 19.14 -3.06
N ASN A 560 20.23 19.45 -3.03
CA ASN A 560 19.69 20.59 -2.29
C ASN A 560 19.35 20.27 -0.82
N TRP A 561 19.49 19.01 -0.39
CA TRP A 561 19.10 18.60 0.96
C TRP A 561 20.11 19.10 1.99
N LYS A 562 19.63 19.94 2.93
CA LYS A 562 20.42 20.46 4.06
C LYS A 562 20.49 19.49 5.24
N PHE A 563 20.37 18.19 5.00
CA PHE A 563 20.37 17.17 6.04
C PHE A 563 21.79 16.80 6.47
N PRO A 564 21.98 16.37 7.75
CA PRO A 564 23.22 15.71 8.16
C PRO A 564 23.54 14.51 7.26
N ARG A 565 24.83 14.18 7.16
CA ARG A 565 25.32 13.16 6.22
C ARG A 565 24.60 11.82 6.38
N ALA A 566 24.50 11.30 7.61
CA ALA A 566 23.89 10.00 7.86
C ALA A 566 22.40 9.99 7.50
N VAL A 567 21.70 11.10 7.76
CA VAL A 567 20.28 11.30 7.44
C VAL A 567 20.06 11.27 5.92
N ARG A 568 20.88 12.03 5.18
CA ARG A 568 20.83 12.05 3.71
C ARG A 568 21.13 10.67 3.13
N ASP A 569 22.18 10.00 3.59
CA ASP A 569 22.59 8.69 3.09
C ASP A 569 21.49 7.64 3.36
N LEU A 570 20.78 7.71 4.49
CA LEU A 570 19.72 6.75 4.85
C LEU A 570 18.43 6.95 4.06
N TYR A 571 18.02 8.21 3.83
CA TYR A 571 16.92 8.50 2.89
C TYR A 571 17.28 8.09 1.46
N TYR A 572 18.54 8.28 1.06
CA TYR A 572 19.02 7.85 -0.25
C TYR A 572 18.94 6.33 -0.41
N LEU A 573 19.33 5.57 0.61
CA LEU A 573 19.14 4.11 0.64
C LEU A 573 17.67 3.72 0.43
N CYS A 574 16.73 4.37 1.12
CA CYS A 574 15.29 4.12 0.94
C CYS A 574 14.87 4.35 -0.52
N MET A 575 15.27 5.47 -1.12
CA MET A 575 14.93 5.80 -2.52
C MET A 575 15.57 4.84 -3.53
N MET A 576 16.84 4.45 -3.33
CA MET A 576 17.54 3.53 -4.22
C MET A 576 16.96 2.12 -4.15
N THR A 577 16.64 1.66 -2.95
CA THR A 577 16.17 0.30 -2.76
C THR A 577 14.69 0.16 -3.03
N ARG A 578 13.87 1.18 -2.79
CA ARG A 578 12.39 1.16 -2.92
C ARG A 578 11.71 0.08 -2.06
N LEU A 579 12.40 -0.41 -1.03
CA LEU A 579 11.89 -1.41 -0.10
C LEU A 579 10.69 -0.89 0.71
N ASP A 580 10.58 0.42 0.91
CA ASP A 580 9.42 1.07 1.51
C ASP A 580 8.11 0.69 0.81
N ASN A 581 8.10 0.71 -0.52
CA ASN A 581 6.92 0.33 -1.30
C ASN A 581 6.74 -1.20 -1.33
N ALA A 582 7.82 -1.94 -1.53
CA ALA A 582 7.75 -3.40 -1.65
C ALA A 582 7.22 -4.05 -0.36
N LEU A 583 7.64 -3.55 0.81
CA LEU A 583 7.25 -4.10 2.10
C LEU A 583 5.83 -3.70 2.50
N THR A 584 5.32 -2.54 2.09
CA THR A 584 4.04 -2.02 2.57
C THR A 584 2.88 -2.20 1.60
N SER A 585 3.11 -2.22 0.29
CA SER A 585 2.06 -2.28 -0.73
C SER A 585 1.23 -3.57 -0.71
N GLY A 586 1.86 -4.70 -0.39
CA GLY A 586 1.23 -6.02 -0.49
C GLY A 586 0.94 -6.47 -1.93
N SER A 587 1.62 -5.90 -2.94
CA SER A 587 1.37 -6.22 -4.35
C SER A 587 2.54 -6.97 -5.01
N PRO A 588 2.28 -8.06 -5.79
CA PRO A 588 3.33 -8.86 -6.41
C PRO A 588 4.05 -8.11 -7.54
N THR A 589 3.41 -7.10 -8.15
CA THR A 589 4.04 -6.26 -9.18
C THR A 589 5.06 -5.30 -8.61
N THR A 590 4.93 -4.92 -7.32
CA THR A 590 5.97 -4.13 -6.65
C THR A 590 7.26 -4.92 -6.48
N ILE A 591 7.18 -6.24 -6.32
CA ILE A 591 8.35 -7.14 -6.26
C ILE A 591 9.05 -7.18 -7.61
N LEU A 592 8.30 -7.32 -8.72
CA LEU A 592 8.85 -7.30 -10.07
C LEU A 592 9.52 -5.96 -10.41
N THR A 593 8.88 -4.84 -10.05
CA THR A 593 9.43 -3.50 -10.29
C THR A 593 10.69 -3.25 -9.45
N ASN A 594 10.69 -3.63 -8.16
CA ASN A 594 11.85 -3.52 -7.27
C ASN A 594 12.99 -4.43 -7.67
N ALA A 595 12.69 -5.61 -8.20
CA ALA A 595 13.70 -6.54 -8.67
C ALA A 595 14.60 -5.87 -9.72
N ASN A 596 14.08 -4.99 -10.60
CA ASN A 596 14.88 -4.22 -11.58
C ASN A 596 16.06 -3.48 -10.93
N LEU A 597 15.87 -2.99 -9.70
CA LEU A 597 16.85 -2.22 -8.94
C LEU A 597 17.96 -3.08 -8.30
N ARG A 598 17.82 -4.41 -8.32
CA ARG A 598 18.73 -5.32 -7.62
C ARG A 598 19.77 -5.94 -8.53
N GLN A 599 20.90 -6.28 -7.93
CA GLN A 599 21.97 -6.98 -8.63
C GLN A 599 21.65 -8.48 -8.71
N CYS A 600 21.72 -9.02 -9.93
CA CYS A 600 21.61 -10.45 -10.22
C CYS A 600 22.60 -10.81 -11.33
N THR A 601 23.32 -11.91 -11.16
CA THR A 601 24.34 -12.41 -12.11
C THR A 601 23.79 -13.50 -13.05
N SER A 602 22.51 -13.86 -12.92
CA SER A 602 21.85 -14.91 -13.69
C SER A 602 20.42 -14.52 -14.06
N SER A 603 19.60 -15.47 -14.54
CA SER A 603 18.16 -15.24 -14.71
C SER A 603 17.56 -14.75 -13.39
N ARG A 604 16.74 -13.71 -13.45
CA ARG A 604 16.16 -13.08 -12.25
C ARG A 604 14.99 -13.88 -11.68
N ALA A 605 14.31 -14.66 -12.51
CA ALA A 605 13.09 -15.38 -12.12
C ALA A 605 13.30 -16.33 -10.93
N PRO A 606 14.31 -17.22 -10.90
CA PRO A 606 14.50 -18.16 -9.77
C PRO A 606 14.62 -17.48 -8.40
N ALA A 607 15.12 -16.24 -8.36
CA ALA A 607 15.34 -15.52 -7.12
C ALA A 607 14.08 -14.88 -6.50
N ILE A 608 12.97 -14.80 -7.26
CA ILE A 608 11.74 -14.14 -6.79
C ILE A 608 10.45 -14.93 -7.10
N MET A 609 10.53 -15.92 -7.98
CA MET A 609 9.36 -16.66 -8.49
C MET A 609 8.51 -17.27 -7.39
N SER A 610 9.14 -17.72 -6.31
CA SER A 610 8.44 -18.33 -5.18
C SER A 610 7.70 -17.26 -4.35
N ALA A 611 8.33 -16.11 -4.07
CA ALA A 611 7.69 -14.98 -3.39
C ALA A 611 6.47 -14.43 -4.13
N VAL A 612 6.50 -14.40 -5.47
CA VAL A 612 5.36 -13.92 -6.28
C VAL A 612 4.35 -15.02 -6.64
N GLY A 613 4.58 -16.27 -6.22
CA GLY A 613 3.67 -17.40 -6.52
C GLY A 613 3.67 -17.86 -7.98
N VAL A 614 4.75 -17.61 -8.73
CA VAL A 614 4.88 -17.89 -10.17
C VAL A 614 5.91 -19.01 -10.40
N THR A 615 5.60 -20.23 -9.96
CA THR A 615 6.55 -21.36 -9.96
C THR A 615 6.24 -22.45 -10.98
N ASP A 616 5.06 -22.41 -11.62
CA ASP A 616 4.57 -23.51 -12.47
C ASP A 616 5.50 -23.72 -13.67
N TRP A 617 5.90 -22.65 -14.35
CA TRP A 617 6.82 -22.63 -15.48
C TRP A 617 8.16 -23.30 -15.18
N TYR A 618 8.64 -23.17 -13.94
CA TYR A 618 9.93 -23.70 -13.50
C TYR A 618 9.82 -25.21 -13.25
N LEU A 619 8.76 -25.64 -12.56
CA LEU A 619 8.48 -27.04 -12.29
C LEU A 619 8.20 -27.82 -13.58
N GLU A 620 7.38 -27.26 -14.47
CA GLU A 620 7.11 -27.82 -15.80
C GLU A 620 8.40 -27.94 -16.63
N GLY A 621 9.26 -26.92 -16.59
CA GLY A 621 10.57 -26.94 -17.23
C GLY A 621 11.45 -28.09 -16.72
N MET A 622 11.49 -28.32 -15.41
CA MET A 622 12.24 -29.44 -14.83
C MET A 622 11.67 -30.81 -15.24
N GLN A 623 10.35 -30.97 -15.25
CA GLN A 623 9.70 -32.21 -15.70
C GLN A 623 9.99 -32.49 -17.19
N ALA A 624 9.96 -31.45 -18.02
CA ALA A 624 10.29 -31.57 -19.44
C ALA A 624 11.75 -32.02 -19.65
N SER A 625 12.71 -31.46 -18.90
CA SER A 625 14.11 -31.89 -18.93
C SER A 625 14.28 -33.37 -18.52
N LYS A 626 13.52 -33.85 -17.52
CA LYS A 626 13.52 -35.27 -17.11
C LYS A 626 13.02 -36.21 -18.22
N SER A 627 12.08 -35.75 -19.06
CA SER A 627 11.53 -36.55 -20.17
C SER A 627 12.45 -36.66 -21.39
N GLY A 628 13.69 -36.12 -21.33
CA GLY A 628 14.64 -36.14 -22.45
C GLY A 628 14.28 -35.21 -23.60
N LYS A 629 13.24 -34.38 -23.47
CA LYS A 629 12.97 -33.30 -24.44
C LYS A 629 14.05 -32.23 -24.29
N ALA A 630 14.77 -31.96 -25.38
CA ALA A 630 15.72 -30.86 -25.44
C ALA A 630 14.97 -29.54 -25.13
N THR A 631 15.22 -28.97 -23.96
CA THR A 631 14.73 -27.63 -23.61
C THR A 631 15.54 -26.61 -24.39
N SER A 632 14.95 -25.99 -25.40
CA SER A 632 15.53 -24.82 -26.05
C SER A 632 15.79 -23.71 -25.00
N PRO A 633 16.83 -22.86 -25.19
CA PRO A 633 17.03 -21.72 -24.30
C PRO A 633 15.77 -20.86 -24.28
N GLN A 634 15.19 -20.64 -23.11
CA GLN A 634 13.98 -19.81 -23.04
C GLN A 634 14.32 -18.37 -23.40
N PRO A 635 13.54 -17.72 -24.28
CA PRO A 635 13.77 -16.34 -24.66
C PRO A 635 13.60 -15.44 -23.44
N LEU A 636 14.55 -14.52 -23.24
CA LEU A 636 14.52 -13.53 -22.18
C LEU A 636 13.88 -12.23 -22.68
N VAL A 637 12.82 -11.78 -22.04
CA VAL A 637 12.26 -10.45 -22.28
C VAL A 637 13.13 -9.42 -21.56
N PHE A 638 13.54 -8.39 -22.31
CA PHE A 638 14.48 -7.35 -21.85
C PHE A 638 15.79 -7.88 -21.24
N GLU A 639 16.23 -9.08 -21.61
CA GLU A 639 17.42 -9.74 -21.02
C GLU A 639 17.30 -9.97 -19.50
N THR A 640 16.09 -9.96 -18.94
CA THR A 640 15.86 -10.02 -17.48
C THR A 640 15.11 -11.26 -17.04
N TYR A 641 14.00 -11.58 -17.70
CA TYR A 641 13.11 -12.66 -17.29
C TYR A 641 12.75 -13.60 -18.45
N PRO A 642 12.64 -14.92 -18.19
CA PRO A 642 12.10 -15.86 -19.17
C PRO A 642 10.67 -15.48 -19.57
N LEU A 643 10.33 -15.64 -20.85
CA LEU A 643 8.99 -15.36 -21.37
C LEU A 643 7.91 -16.20 -20.66
N ALA A 644 8.20 -17.46 -20.36
CA ALA A 644 7.25 -18.35 -19.68
C ALA A 644 6.88 -17.84 -18.29
N PHE A 645 7.88 -17.37 -17.52
CA PHE A 645 7.66 -16.72 -16.23
C PHE A 645 6.73 -15.51 -16.34
N LEU A 646 6.95 -14.61 -17.32
CA LEU A 646 6.14 -13.41 -17.47
C LEU A 646 4.70 -13.71 -17.90
N ARG A 647 4.48 -14.74 -18.73
CA ARG A 647 3.14 -15.18 -19.13
C ARG A 647 2.37 -15.82 -17.97
N GLU A 648 3.06 -16.59 -17.14
CA GLU A 648 2.45 -17.12 -15.92
C GLU A 648 2.13 -15.99 -14.93
N ALA A 649 3.07 -15.04 -14.74
CA ALA A 649 2.87 -13.88 -13.88
C ALA A 649 1.68 -13.02 -14.35
N SER A 650 1.57 -12.73 -15.65
CA SER A 650 0.45 -11.94 -16.18
C SER A 650 -0.89 -12.63 -15.99
N ARG A 651 -0.94 -13.96 -16.18
CA ARG A 651 -2.14 -14.77 -15.93
C ARG A 651 -2.53 -14.79 -14.46
N LYS A 652 -1.56 -14.95 -13.55
CA LYS A 652 -1.82 -15.06 -12.10
C LYS A 652 -2.18 -13.70 -11.47
N PHE A 653 -1.57 -12.60 -11.92
CA PHE A 653 -1.82 -11.28 -11.33
C PHE A 653 -2.99 -10.54 -12.01
N GLY A 654 -3.31 -10.91 -13.25
CA GLY A 654 -4.38 -10.29 -14.03
C GLY A 654 -4.08 -8.83 -14.35
N ALA A 655 -5.08 -7.97 -14.16
CA ALA A 655 -5.04 -6.56 -14.54
C ALA A 655 -3.89 -5.78 -13.91
N MET A 656 -3.54 -6.08 -12.66
CA MET A 656 -2.43 -5.43 -11.94
C MET A 656 -1.10 -5.53 -12.69
N PHE A 657 -0.88 -6.62 -13.44
CA PHE A 657 0.35 -6.79 -14.21
C PHE A 657 0.53 -5.69 -15.26
N TYR A 658 -0.55 -5.16 -15.81
CA TYR A 658 -0.54 -4.20 -16.92
C TYR A 658 -0.60 -2.71 -16.49
N GLU A 659 -0.67 -2.44 -15.18
CA GLU A 659 -0.83 -1.09 -14.62
C GLU A 659 0.43 -0.22 -14.69
N SER A 660 1.62 -0.83 -14.82
CA SER A 660 2.93 -0.16 -14.71
C SER A 660 3.07 1.11 -15.54
N ILE A 661 3.63 2.17 -14.97
CA ILE A 661 3.80 3.48 -15.63
C ILE A 661 5.29 3.74 -15.86
N ALA A 662 5.66 4.14 -17.08
CA ALA A 662 7.02 4.60 -17.34
C ALA A 662 7.18 6.08 -16.93
N ASN A 663 8.27 6.42 -16.25
CA ASN A 663 8.58 7.78 -15.80
C ASN A 663 9.21 8.65 -16.92
N ASN A 664 9.67 8.03 -18.02
CA ASN A 664 10.31 8.70 -19.16
C ASN A 664 9.49 8.55 -20.45
N LEU A 665 8.16 8.71 -20.36
CA LEU A 665 7.29 8.74 -21.54
C LEU A 665 7.60 10.03 -22.34
N SER A 666 8.26 9.91 -23.48
CA SER A 666 8.52 11.04 -24.37
C SER A 666 7.56 10.99 -25.54
N ARG A 667 6.58 11.90 -25.57
CA ARG A 667 5.63 12.05 -26.68
C ARG A 667 6.30 12.86 -27.80
N LYS A 668 6.85 12.19 -28.80
CA LYS A 668 7.59 12.82 -29.92
C LYS A 668 6.73 12.94 -31.19
N SER A 669 7.31 13.52 -32.25
CA SER A 669 6.62 13.70 -33.53
C SER A 669 6.49 12.39 -34.31
N THR A 670 5.44 12.30 -35.13
CA THR A 670 5.04 11.12 -35.92
C THR A 670 6.16 10.46 -36.72
N THR A 671 7.02 11.25 -37.37
CA THR A 671 8.13 10.76 -38.21
C THR A 671 9.31 10.18 -37.41
N GLN A 672 9.55 10.67 -36.19
CA GLN A 672 10.57 10.12 -35.29
C GLN A 672 10.07 8.83 -34.59
N GLU A 673 8.77 8.76 -34.28
CA GLU A 673 8.10 7.57 -33.75
C GLU A 673 8.26 6.36 -34.69
N LEU A 674 8.01 6.57 -35.99
CA LEU A 674 8.16 5.58 -37.06
C LEU A 674 9.58 5.00 -37.13
N ARG A 675 10.62 5.85 -37.11
CA ARG A 675 12.02 5.40 -37.11
C ARG A 675 12.39 4.67 -35.82
N ARG A 676 11.87 5.08 -34.66
CA ARG A 676 12.12 4.37 -33.38
C ARG A 676 11.53 2.97 -33.35
N VAL A 677 10.24 2.87 -33.67
CA VAL A 677 9.46 1.62 -33.61
C VAL A 677 10.00 0.59 -34.61
N LEU A 678 10.38 1.02 -35.81
CA LEU A 678 10.85 0.12 -36.87
C LEU A 678 12.37 -0.15 -36.84
N LEU A 679 13.22 0.81 -36.44
CA LEU A 679 14.69 0.69 -36.60
C LEU A 679 15.46 0.55 -35.28
N ARG A 680 14.91 1.02 -34.14
CA ARG A 680 15.67 1.06 -32.87
C ARG A 680 15.04 0.27 -31.73
N ASN A 681 13.80 -0.22 -31.90
CA ASN A 681 13.04 -0.93 -30.86
C ASN A 681 12.94 -0.09 -29.55
N GLU A 682 13.01 1.24 -29.68
CA GLU A 682 12.91 2.20 -28.57
C GLU A 682 11.42 2.49 -28.29
N ARG A 683 10.93 2.08 -27.12
CA ARG A 683 9.50 2.08 -26.77
C ARG A 683 9.12 3.35 -26.02
N GLY A 684 7.99 3.94 -26.41
CA GLY A 684 7.46 5.18 -25.87
C GLY A 684 6.79 5.03 -24.51
N GLY A 685 6.38 3.81 -24.13
CA GLY A 685 5.79 3.41 -22.84
C GLY A 685 5.94 1.91 -22.55
N THR A 686 5.35 1.43 -21.46
CA THR A 686 5.36 0.00 -21.09
C THR A 686 4.10 -0.34 -20.31
N MET A 687 3.53 -1.51 -20.57
CA MET A 687 2.52 -2.10 -19.67
C MET A 687 3.15 -3.08 -18.68
N LEU A 688 4.40 -3.49 -18.88
CA LEU A 688 5.04 -4.52 -18.06
C LEU A 688 5.66 -3.93 -16.78
N PRO A 689 5.64 -4.66 -15.65
CA PRO A 689 6.26 -4.25 -14.38
C PRO A 689 7.78 -4.52 -14.37
N ILE A 690 8.41 -4.56 -15.54
CA ILE A 690 9.83 -4.83 -15.75
C ILE A 690 10.41 -3.88 -16.78
N SER A 691 11.68 -3.53 -16.64
CA SER A 691 12.38 -2.64 -17.57
C SER A 691 13.69 -3.27 -18.05
N ARG A 692 14.21 -2.73 -19.16
CA ARG A 692 15.58 -3.03 -19.62
C ARG A 692 16.65 -2.30 -18.80
N SER A 693 16.27 -1.26 -18.04
CA SER A 693 17.23 -0.43 -17.30
C SER A 693 17.83 -1.20 -16.12
N LYS A 694 19.16 -1.25 -16.04
CA LYS A 694 19.90 -1.79 -14.90
C LYS A 694 20.42 -0.62 -14.05
N GLY A 695 20.30 -0.72 -12.72
CA GLY A 695 20.79 0.30 -11.79
C GLY A 695 19.79 0.64 -10.68
N TRP A 696 20.17 1.54 -9.77
CA TRP A 696 19.39 1.93 -8.58
C TRP A 696 18.19 2.85 -8.85
N PHE A 697 17.96 3.18 -10.12
CA PHE A 697 16.85 4.02 -10.54
C PHE A 697 16.12 3.34 -11.70
N SER A 698 14.84 3.03 -11.47
CA SER A 698 13.96 2.44 -12.49
C SER A 698 13.15 3.56 -13.15
N ASN A 699 13.09 3.51 -14.48
CA ASN A 699 12.19 4.36 -15.26
C ASN A 699 10.75 3.82 -15.27
N ILE A 700 10.44 2.83 -14.43
CA ILE A 700 9.09 2.28 -14.26
C ILE A 700 8.69 2.40 -12.80
N SER A 701 7.49 2.91 -12.58
CA SER A 701 6.76 2.84 -11.32
C SER A 701 5.64 1.79 -11.43
N GLY A 702 5.39 1.07 -10.33
CA GLY A 702 4.15 0.33 -10.17
C GLY A 702 2.97 1.29 -9.96
N SER A 703 1.77 0.74 -9.78
CA SER A 703 0.59 1.55 -9.43
C SER A 703 0.83 2.38 -8.17
N TYR A 704 0.32 3.61 -8.12
CA TYR A 704 0.53 4.53 -6.99
C TYR A 704 -0.40 4.23 -5.81
N GLU A 705 -1.50 3.51 -6.05
CA GLU A 705 -2.49 3.16 -5.04
C GLU A 705 -2.78 1.66 -5.10
N HIS A 706 -2.42 0.96 -4.03
CA HIS A 706 -2.61 -0.48 -3.93
C HIS A 706 -3.69 -0.86 -2.93
N THR A 707 -4.49 0.08 -2.38
CA THR A 707 -5.53 -0.22 -1.39
C THR A 707 -6.77 -0.83 -2.07
N TYR A 708 -6.62 -2.01 -2.66
CA TYR A 708 -7.72 -2.72 -3.30
C TYR A 708 -8.69 -3.27 -2.24
N ILE A 709 -9.99 -3.12 -2.48
CA ILE A 709 -11.03 -3.61 -1.55
C ILE A 709 -11.88 -4.67 -2.21
N ASP A 710 -12.37 -4.38 -3.42
CA ASP A 710 -13.20 -5.25 -4.22
C ASP A 710 -12.79 -5.18 -5.69
N ARG A 711 -11.52 -5.50 -5.96
CA ARG A 711 -10.99 -5.54 -7.32
C ARG A 711 -11.65 -6.65 -8.13
N ARG A 712 -12.18 -6.29 -9.29
CA ARG A 712 -12.71 -7.18 -10.32
C ARG A 712 -12.09 -6.83 -11.67
N ASP A 713 -11.23 -7.72 -12.16
CA ASP A 713 -10.57 -7.55 -13.44
C ASP A 713 -11.58 -7.60 -14.59
N HIS A 714 -11.33 -6.82 -15.64
CA HIS A 714 -12.10 -6.92 -16.88
C HIS A 714 -11.80 -8.25 -17.59
N GLU A 715 -12.83 -8.97 -18.04
CA GLU A 715 -12.69 -10.33 -18.59
C GLU A 715 -11.66 -10.44 -19.73
N ALA A 716 -11.62 -9.44 -20.62
CA ALA A 716 -10.68 -9.40 -21.75
C ALA A 716 -9.20 -9.47 -21.35
N VAL A 717 -8.83 -9.03 -20.15
CA VAL A 717 -7.44 -9.01 -19.68
C VAL A 717 -6.85 -10.43 -19.60
N ALA A 718 -7.68 -11.42 -19.31
CA ALA A 718 -7.25 -12.82 -19.20
C ALA A 718 -6.67 -13.37 -20.52
N ASP A 719 -7.09 -12.82 -21.65
CA ASP A 719 -6.65 -13.23 -23.00
C ASP A 719 -5.44 -12.44 -23.52
N TRP A 720 -4.91 -11.49 -22.74
CA TRP A 720 -3.78 -10.67 -23.17
C TRP A 720 -2.47 -11.45 -23.05
N MET A 721 -1.59 -11.29 -24.04
CA MET A 721 -0.35 -12.06 -24.12
C MET A 721 0.90 -11.20 -24.19
N VAL A 722 1.85 -11.47 -23.29
CA VAL A 722 3.21 -10.91 -23.35
C VAL A 722 4.00 -11.60 -24.47
N ASN A 723 4.67 -10.78 -25.28
CA ASN A 723 5.52 -11.20 -26.40
C ASN A 723 7.02 -11.11 -26.05
N GLU A 724 7.85 -11.80 -26.82
CA GLU A 724 9.32 -11.83 -26.64
C GLU A 724 9.97 -10.45 -26.71
N ASP A 725 9.44 -9.56 -27.54
CA ASP A 725 9.93 -8.20 -27.65
C ASP A 725 9.57 -7.34 -26.42
N GLY A 726 8.64 -7.78 -25.57
CA GLY A 726 8.09 -7.08 -24.39
C GLY A 726 6.75 -6.39 -24.64
N SER A 727 6.18 -6.49 -25.85
CA SER A 727 4.87 -5.91 -26.18
C SER A 727 3.73 -6.81 -25.70
N VAL A 728 2.51 -6.28 -25.65
CA VAL A 728 1.31 -7.04 -25.29
C VAL A 728 0.38 -7.14 -26.48
N SER A 729 -0.03 -8.36 -26.81
CA SER A 729 -1.09 -8.61 -27.79
C SER A 729 -2.44 -8.66 -27.08
N MET A 730 -3.40 -7.91 -27.62
CA MET A 730 -4.75 -7.77 -27.08
C MET A 730 -5.76 -8.15 -28.16
N PRO A 731 -6.39 -9.34 -28.08
CA PRO A 731 -7.44 -9.78 -29.01
C PRO A 731 -8.81 -9.16 -28.68
N SER A 732 -8.95 -8.62 -27.47
CA SER A 732 -10.18 -8.01 -26.98
C SER A 732 -9.84 -6.98 -25.91
N ALA A 733 -10.71 -5.99 -25.72
CA ALA A 733 -10.52 -4.93 -24.74
C ALA A 733 -11.88 -4.34 -24.30
N GLY A 734 -11.97 -3.96 -23.03
CA GLY A 734 -13.05 -3.11 -22.52
C GLY A 734 -12.74 -1.65 -22.80
N ILE A 735 -13.43 -1.04 -23.76
CA ILE A 735 -13.20 0.36 -24.12
C ILE A 735 -14.21 1.22 -23.36
N ALA A 736 -13.74 1.98 -22.38
CA ALA A 736 -14.59 2.87 -21.59
C ALA A 736 -14.99 4.12 -22.39
N MET A 737 -14.05 4.67 -23.16
CA MET A 737 -14.28 5.80 -24.05
C MET A 737 -13.11 5.97 -25.04
N THR A 738 -13.38 6.73 -26.10
CA THR A 738 -12.37 7.15 -27.09
C THR A 738 -12.40 8.66 -27.27
N SER A 739 -11.26 9.24 -27.68
CA SER A 739 -11.19 10.68 -28.04
C SER A 739 -12.14 11.08 -29.17
N ASP A 740 -12.66 10.12 -29.93
CA ASP A 740 -13.51 10.35 -31.10
C ASP A 740 -14.99 10.20 -30.77
N ASP A 741 -15.34 9.85 -29.52
CA ASP A 741 -16.72 9.70 -29.11
C ASP A 741 -17.44 11.06 -29.15
N GLU A 742 -18.72 11.04 -29.52
CA GLU A 742 -19.55 12.23 -29.47
C GLU A 742 -19.88 12.62 -28.02
N PRO A 743 -19.97 13.92 -27.69
CA PRO A 743 -20.34 14.35 -26.34
C PRO A 743 -21.71 13.79 -25.94
N GLY A 744 -21.72 12.92 -24.92
CA GLY A 744 -22.94 12.43 -24.30
C GLY A 744 -23.62 13.48 -23.42
N THR A 745 -24.86 13.21 -23.01
CA THR A 745 -25.59 14.04 -22.02
C THR A 745 -25.00 13.97 -20.62
N ARG A 746 -24.36 12.84 -20.26
CA ARG A 746 -23.69 12.64 -18.98
C ARG A 746 -22.19 12.85 -19.11
N LYS A 747 -21.65 13.80 -18.35
CA LYS A 747 -20.20 14.00 -18.19
C LYS A 747 -19.66 13.05 -17.14
N LEU A 748 -18.52 12.44 -17.44
CA LEU A 748 -17.85 11.50 -16.56
C LEU A 748 -16.64 12.17 -15.92
N SER A 749 -16.61 12.16 -14.59
CA SER A 749 -15.52 12.66 -13.77
C SER A 749 -14.56 11.55 -13.38
N GLY A 750 -13.33 11.94 -13.06
CA GLY A 750 -12.28 11.01 -12.69
C GLY A 750 -10.94 11.68 -12.45
N THR A 751 -9.88 10.89 -12.52
CA THR A 751 -8.50 11.35 -12.46
C THR A 751 -7.74 10.77 -13.65
N ILE A 752 -6.88 11.60 -14.26
CA ILE A 752 -5.94 11.16 -15.28
C ILE A 752 -4.52 11.31 -14.73
N ASN A 753 -3.68 10.32 -14.99
CA ASN A 753 -2.24 10.42 -14.83
C ASN A 753 -1.56 10.05 -16.15
N CYS A 754 -1.04 11.04 -16.88
CA CYS A 754 -0.38 10.87 -18.16
C CYS A 754 0.81 11.83 -18.30
N VAL A 755 1.74 11.56 -19.21
CA VAL A 755 2.86 12.48 -19.45
C VAL A 755 2.54 13.41 -20.61
N LEU A 756 2.65 14.72 -20.38
CA LEU A 756 2.42 15.74 -21.39
C LEU A 756 3.73 16.13 -22.07
N ALA A 757 3.65 16.45 -23.36
CA ALA A 757 4.75 17.02 -24.15
C ALA A 757 4.91 18.54 -23.91
N GLN A 758 4.68 19.03 -22.69
CA GLN A 758 4.95 20.42 -22.38
C GLN A 758 6.38 20.52 -21.85
N THR A 759 7.25 21.07 -22.70
CA THR A 759 8.55 21.61 -22.28
C THR A 759 8.30 22.80 -21.37
N ASP A 760 8.78 22.75 -20.14
CA ASP A 760 9.10 23.96 -19.39
C ASP A 760 10.15 24.79 -20.17
N ALA A 761 10.48 26.00 -19.67
CA ALA A 761 11.49 26.86 -20.28
C ALA A 761 12.88 26.18 -20.41
N GLU A 762 13.10 25.07 -19.69
CA GLU A 762 14.33 24.26 -19.70
C GLU A 762 14.24 22.95 -20.52
N GLY A 763 13.10 22.62 -21.14
CA GLY A 763 12.94 21.47 -22.03
C GLY A 763 12.68 20.11 -21.35
N LYS A 764 12.22 20.07 -20.09
CA LYS A 764 11.97 18.83 -19.33
C LYS A 764 10.53 18.32 -19.50
N LEU A 765 10.35 16.99 -19.47
CA LEU A 765 9.04 16.32 -19.56
C LEU A 765 8.32 16.36 -18.20
N GLU A 766 7.06 16.82 -18.15
CA GLU A 766 6.24 16.82 -16.94
C GLU A 766 5.14 15.74 -16.93
N MET A 767 5.00 15.06 -15.80
CA MET A 767 3.88 14.17 -15.50
C MET A 767 2.67 15.02 -15.12
N TYR A 768 1.57 14.86 -15.87
CA TYR A 768 0.29 15.52 -15.65
C TYR A 768 -0.63 14.59 -14.87
N THR A 769 -0.90 14.94 -13.62
CA THR A 769 -1.95 14.32 -12.81
C THR A 769 -3.01 15.37 -12.52
N SER A 770 -4.27 15.09 -12.86
CA SER A 770 -5.35 16.05 -12.72
C SER A 770 -6.69 15.38 -12.46
N VAL A 771 -7.48 16.00 -11.57
CA VAL A 771 -8.89 15.67 -11.38
C VAL A 771 -9.69 16.29 -12.52
N VAL A 772 -10.39 15.45 -13.28
CA VAL A 772 -11.15 15.85 -14.46
C VAL A 772 -12.65 15.79 -14.19
N LYS A 773 -13.37 16.85 -14.55
CA LYS A 773 -14.85 16.90 -14.50
C LYS A 773 -15.50 16.34 -15.76
N ASP A 774 -14.76 16.36 -16.87
CA ASP A 774 -15.20 15.89 -18.18
C ASP A 774 -14.05 15.14 -18.84
N MET A 775 -14.04 13.81 -18.64
CA MET A 775 -13.00 12.94 -19.16
C MET A 775 -12.94 12.97 -20.68
N LEU A 776 -14.08 12.99 -21.38
CA LEU A 776 -14.11 12.99 -22.85
C LEU A 776 -13.52 14.27 -23.42
N SER A 777 -13.88 15.44 -22.85
CA SER A 777 -13.25 16.71 -23.23
C SER A 777 -11.73 16.65 -23.03
N THR A 778 -11.28 16.09 -21.91
CA THR A 778 -9.84 16.00 -21.61
C THR A 778 -9.13 15.06 -22.59
N LEU A 779 -9.74 13.93 -22.98
CA LEU A 779 -9.18 13.04 -24.00
C LEU A 779 -9.10 13.71 -25.37
N LYS A 780 -10.09 14.54 -25.73
CA LYS A 780 -10.06 15.34 -26.97
C LYS A 780 -8.93 16.37 -26.95
N ASP A 781 -8.73 17.05 -25.82
CA ASP A 781 -7.64 18.00 -25.67
C ASP A 781 -6.27 17.30 -25.76
N LEU A 782 -6.14 16.14 -25.10
CA LEU A 782 -4.95 15.30 -25.16
C LEU A 782 -4.66 14.77 -26.58
N SER A 783 -5.68 14.61 -27.43
CA SER A 783 -5.51 14.02 -28.76
C SER A 783 -4.91 14.99 -29.80
N TYR A 784 -4.85 16.30 -29.48
CA TYR A 784 -4.45 17.36 -30.42
C TYR A 784 -5.13 17.25 -31.78
N SER A 785 -6.40 16.82 -31.80
CA SER A 785 -7.27 16.69 -32.98
C SER A 785 -6.77 15.79 -34.12
N SER A 786 -5.65 15.08 -33.95
CA SER A 786 -5.00 14.30 -35.02
C SER A 786 -4.61 12.90 -34.59
N ARG A 787 -4.64 12.61 -33.28
CA ARG A 787 -4.34 11.31 -32.70
C ARG A 787 -5.63 10.70 -32.18
N ARG A 788 -5.67 9.37 -32.06
CA ARG A 788 -6.78 8.66 -31.42
C ARG A 788 -6.31 8.08 -30.11
N ILE A 789 -6.99 8.43 -29.01
CA ILE A 789 -6.71 7.93 -27.66
C ILE A 789 -7.86 7.05 -27.20
N TYR A 790 -7.52 5.88 -26.65
CA TYR A 790 -8.47 4.95 -26.05
C TYR A 790 -8.27 4.90 -24.53
N ALA A 791 -9.35 5.05 -23.78
CA ALA A 791 -9.39 4.71 -22.36
C ALA A 791 -9.83 3.25 -22.24
N VAL A 792 -8.86 2.37 -21.99
CA VAL A 792 -9.08 0.92 -21.88
C VAL A 792 -9.17 0.52 -20.42
N ALA A 793 -10.31 -0.06 -20.04
CA ALA A 793 -10.57 -0.58 -18.71
C ALA A 793 -9.66 -1.77 -18.41
N LEU A 794 -9.08 -1.78 -17.20
CA LEU A 794 -8.31 -2.89 -16.66
C LEU A 794 -9.12 -3.65 -15.60
N TYR A 795 -9.68 -2.94 -14.64
CA TYR A 795 -10.49 -3.49 -13.55
C TYR A 795 -11.42 -2.44 -12.98
N GLN A 796 -12.41 -2.91 -12.23
CA GLN A 796 -13.23 -2.09 -11.36
C GLN A 796 -12.86 -2.39 -9.92
N ASP A 797 -12.69 -1.36 -9.10
CA ASP A 797 -12.61 -1.51 -7.66
C ASP A 797 -13.66 -0.61 -7.03
N MET A 798 -14.60 -1.22 -6.32
CA MET A 798 -15.78 -0.55 -5.79
C MET A 798 -16.59 0.18 -6.89
N SER A 799 -16.78 1.50 -6.79
CA SER A 799 -17.45 2.34 -7.79
C SER A 799 -16.48 3.02 -8.78
N PHE A 800 -15.19 2.68 -8.74
CA PHE A 800 -14.16 3.27 -9.56
C PHE A 800 -13.71 2.31 -10.67
N LEU A 801 -13.65 2.82 -11.90
CA LEU A 801 -13.14 2.09 -13.05
C LEU A 801 -11.69 2.52 -13.30
N HIS A 802 -10.76 1.58 -13.19
CA HIS A 802 -9.33 1.80 -13.39
C HIS A 802 -8.91 1.29 -14.76
N GLY A 803 -8.01 2.02 -15.42
CA GLY A 803 -7.56 1.65 -16.74
C GLY A 803 -6.32 2.36 -17.25
N VAL A 804 -5.98 2.08 -18.50
CA VAL A 804 -4.82 2.63 -19.20
C VAL A 804 -5.25 3.51 -20.37
N LEU A 805 -4.47 4.55 -20.64
CA LEU A 805 -4.62 5.39 -21.81
C LEU A 805 -3.68 4.90 -22.90
N LEU A 806 -4.26 4.50 -24.04
CA LEU A 806 -3.54 3.98 -25.20
C LEU A 806 -3.69 4.92 -26.39
N GLU A 807 -2.58 5.39 -26.94
CA GLU A 807 -2.55 6.22 -28.14
C GLU A 807 -2.30 5.37 -29.39
N LYS A 808 -3.14 5.52 -30.41
CA LYS A 808 -2.95 4.85 -31.70
C LYS A 808 -1.74 5.42 -32.43
N VAL A 809 -0.80 4.55 -32.75
CA VAL A 809 0.35 4.90 -33.59
C VAL A 809 -0.12 4.93 -35.05
N PRO A 810 0.33 5.89 -35.88
CA PRO A 810 -0.02 6.00 -37.31
C PRO A 810 0.57 4.89 -38.19
N LEU A 811 0.99 3.77 -37.58
CA LEU A 811 1.52 2.57 -38.21
C LEU A 811 0.49 1.45 -38.09
N SER A 812 0.06 0.91 -39.24
CA SER A 812 -0.70 -0.33 -39.33
C SER A 812 0.09 -1.28 -40.22
N ILE A 813 0.53 -2.40 -39.69
CA ILE A 813 1.32 -3.40 -40.43
C ILE A 813 0.53 -4.72 -40.40
N PHE A 814 0.26 -5.30 -41.57
CA PHE A 814 -0.48 -6.56 -41.72
C PHE A 814 -1.85 -6.60 -41.01
N GLY A 815 -2.59 -5.49 -40.99
CA GLY A 815 -3.92 -5.41 -40.36
C GLY A 815 -3.91 -5.25 -38.83
N LYS A 816 -2.73 -5.35 -38.19
CA LYS A 816 -2.60 -5.18 -36.73
C LYS A 816 -2.41 -3.71 -36.36
N HIS A 817 -3.16 -3.23 -35.38
CA HIS A 817 -3.03 -1.85 -34.89
C HIS A 817 -2.01 -1.76 -33.76
N TYR A 818 -1.09 -0.82 -33.88
CA TYR A 818 -0.06 -0.55 -32.88
C TYR A 818 -0.48 0.60 -31.97
N LEU A 819 -0.27 0.43 -30.67
CA LEU A 819 -0.64 1.40 -29.65
C LEU A 819 0.53 1.64 -28.69
N ASN A 820 0.63 2.85 -28.15
CA ASN A 820 1.54 3.19 -27.07
C ASN A 820 0.74 3.50 -25.81
N LYS A 821 1.17 2.97 -24.65
CA LYS A 821 0.63 3.43 -23.37
C LYS A 821 1.18 4.82 -23.05
N ILE A 822 0.28 5.77 -22.86
CA ILE A 822 0.62 7.19 -22.57
C ILE A 822 0.21 7.63 -21.16
N GLY A 823 -0.52 6.79 -20.44
CA GLY A 823 -0.97 7.10 -19.08
C GLY A 823 -1.94 6.06 -18.52
N SER A 824 -2.61 6.45 -17.44
CA SER A 824 -3.64 5.72 -16.73
C SER A 824 -4.79 6.65 -16.35
N PHE A 825 -5.94 6.07 -16.02
CA PHE A 825 -7.10 6.82 -15.59
C PHE A 825 -7.86 6.07 -14.49
N VAL A 826 -8.63 6.84 -13.72
CA VAL A 826 -9.66 6.37 -12.80
C VAL A 826 -10.95 7.12 -13.11
N LEU A 827 -12.05 6.43 -13.36
CA LEU A 827 -13.37 7.02 -13.59
C LEU A 827 -14.32 6.72 -12.43
N THR A 828 -15.10 7.72 -12.07
CA THR A 828 -16.18 7.60 -11.07
C THR A 828 -17.47 7.10 -11.72
N ASP A 829 -18.23 6.29 -10.99
CA ASP A 829 -19.61 5.90 -11.31
C ASP A 829 -19.79 5.19 -12.65
N MET A 830 -18.79 4.39 -13.03
CA MET A 830 -18.80 3.58 -14.24
C MET A 830 -18.54 2.11 -13.89
N SER A 831 -19.35 1.21 -14.43
CA SER A 831 -19.11 -0.23 -14.38
C SER A 831 -18.10 -0.66 -15.45
N LEU A 832 -17.58 -1.88 -15.34
CA LEU A 832 -16.80 -2.49 -16.42
C LEU A 832 -17.56 -2.40 -17.77
N PRO A 833 -16.93 -1.85 -18.83
CA PRO A 833 -17.54 -1.79 -20.15
C PRO A 833 -17.65 -3.19 -20.78
N PRO A 834 -18.49 -3.38 -21.82
CA PRO A 834 -18.56 -4.66 -22.53
C PRO A 834 -17.27 -4.93 -23.33
N THR A 835 -16.94 -6.22 -23.48
CA THR A 835 -15.79 -6.65 -24.28
C THR A 835 -15.98 -6.34 -25.76
N SER A 836 -15.04 -5.57 -26.32
CA SER A 836 -14.94 -5.30 -27.75
C SER A 836 -13.83 -6.12 -28.37
N LYS A 837 -14.11 -6.74 -29.52
CA LYS A 837 -13.08 -7.46 -30.28
C LYS A 837 -12.14 -6.46 -30.94
N VAL A 838 -10.85 -6.58 -30.64
CA VAL A 838 -9.79 -5.73 -31.20
C VAL A 838 -8.70 -6.65 -31.76
N ASP A 839 -7.68 -6.12 -32.42
CA ASP A 839 -6.46 -6.89 -32.70
C ASP A 839 -5.27 -5.94 -32.58
N TRP A 840 -4.93 -5.69 -31.32
CA TRP A 840 -4.00 -4.64 -30.94
C TRP A 840 -2.67 -5.22 -30.48
N LYS A 841 -1.59 -4.50 -30.78
CA LYS A 841 -0.26 -4.73 -30.23
C LYS A 841 0.18 -3.46 -29.50
N VAL A 842 0.24 -3.52 -28.18
CA VAL A 842 0.69 -2.41 -27.34
C VAL A 842 2.20 -2.53 -27.12
N LEU A 843 2.94 -1.50 -27.51
CA LEU A 843 4.40 -1.46 -27.52
C LEU A 843 5.00 -1.17 -26.14
#